data_AF-A0A9D6E901-F1
#
_entry.id   AF-A0A9D6E901-F1
#
_cell.length_a   1.000
_cell.length_b   1.000
_cell.length_c   1.000
_cell.angle_alpha   90.00
_cell.angle_beta   90.00
_cell.angle_gamma   90.00
#
_symmetry.space_group_name_H-M   'P 1'
#
loop_
_entity.id
_entity.type
_entity.pdbx_description
1 polymer ?
#
loop_
_entity_poly.entity_id
_entity_poly.type
_entity_poly.pdbx_seq_one_letter_code
_entity_poly.pdbx_strand_id
1 'polypeptide(L)'
;AIDQAAEKVPELSGMRRADPNVARLLDLSRRIEGLSRHASVHAAGVVIAPGPLADYVPVCTAPQKAGANGAPAAEEAIITQYDMNGLEQVGMLKMDFLGLKTLTVIHDAVETIRERHGVTVDPDALDLDDPETYALLRAGRTAGVFQFESPLGTDMLRQLRCDRFDDLVATNALVRPGPLDSGMHHVYIRRKRGEEKVRYPHPALQEVLQPTYGVIVYQEQVMRIANLLAGYSLAEADVLRKAVGKKDKELLQQELLGFVQRAVTKGHGRRVIDDIAAQIETFGRYGFPKAHSVAYSILSFQTAWLKAHYPAEFMAALLSSEIGDSDKVVTYIAEARELGLRVLPPSVNQSGWKFTVTGDREIRFGLGAVRNVGRGAIESIIGGRAAGGTYRSLRDFCERVDLRLCHKRVIESLIAAGAFDQLGSHRAQLVAALDVTLAAAQLRQAEREVGQATLFFDDDTGVAAEREPAPLPDVPVWTEAERLAKEKEVLGFFISGHPLDRYRDEVALFSSRSTATLETWSQHQVTTAVVVTAVTRRISRKSGAEYARLVVEDFHGTAEAIVFPEAWSKLSSVIVPDAALLLTGSYSSRDRGEDRAPFVVEDAQPLADLKPGGAVAVELAWEPGKGPDRETAGALAALCAAHPGPAPVFVQWSDGNGVTARLRAQRFQVELSEALLEGLRGVLGAEQVRLVRAK
;
A
#
# COMPACT_ATOMS: atom_id res chain seq x y z
N ALA A 1 -20.95 22.47 -1.04
CA ALA A 1 -22.16 23.31 -1.17
C ALA A 1 -23.37 22.46 -0.85
N ILE A 2 -24.06 22.77 0.25
CA ILE A 2 -25.20 22.00 0.74
C ILE A 2 -26.34 21.97 -0.29
N ASP A 3 -26.57 23.08 -1.00
CA ASP A 3 -27.62 23.16 -2.02
C ASP A 3 -27.34 22.23 -3.21
N GLN A 4 -26.10 22.20 -3.70
CA GLN A 4 -25.70 21.26 -4.76
C GLN A 4 -25.79 19.81 -4.32
N ALA A 5 -25.48 19.52 -3.04
CA ALA A 5 -25.62 18.17 -2.50
C ALA A 5 -27.09 17.75 -2.40
N ALA A 6 -27.98 18.67 -2.00
CA ALA A 6 -29.43 18.40 -1.95
C ALA A 6 -30.02 18.13 -3.35
N GLU A 7 -29.50 18.77 -4.38
CA GLU A 7 -29.90 18.53 -5.78
C GLU A 7 -29.35 17.21 -6.34
N LYS A 8 -28.09 16.87 -6.03
CA LYS A 8 -27.41 15.69 -6.59
C LYS A 8 -27.68 14.39 -5.83
N VAL A 9 -28.09 14.47 -4.57
CA VAL A 9 -28.27 13.29 -3.70
C VAL A 9 -29.76 13.16 -3.29
N PRO A 10 -30.53 12.30 -3.99
CA PRO A 10 -31.96 12.14 -3.72
C PRO A 10 -32.28 11.70 -2.29
N GLU A 11 -31.42 10.90 -1.63
CA GLU A 11 -31.66 10.52 -0.23
C GLU A 11 -31.64 11.74 0.70
N LEU A 12 -30.74 12.70 0.48
CA LEU A 12 -30.65 13.90 1.32
C LEU A 12 -31.91 14.77 1.17
N SER A 13 -32.40 14.91 -0.06
CA SER A 13 -33.68 15.56 -0.35
C SER A 13 -34.86 14.81 0.29
N GLY A 14 -34.84 13.47 0.28
CA GLY A 14 -35.83 12.63 0.94
C GLY A 14 -35.82 12.82 2.46
N MET A 15 -34.64 12.80 3.09
CA MET A 15 -34.49 13.02 4.55
C MET A 15 -34.94 14.41 4.96
N ARG A 16 -34.64 15.44 4.16
CA ARG A 16 -35.12 16.81 4.40
C ARG A 16 -36.64 16.91 4.40
N ARG A 17 -37.33 16.15 3.53
CA ARG A 17 -38.80 16.13 3.46
C ARG A 17 -39.43 15.28 4.57
N ALA A 18 -38.76 14.20 4.96
CA ALA A 18 -39.29 13.21 5.91
C ALA A 18 -39.12 13.64 7.38
N ASP A 19 -38.05 14.35 7.72
CA ASP A 19 -37.73 14.73 9.11
C ASP A 19 -37.57 16.25 9.26
N PRO A 20 -38.48 16.94 10.00
CA PRO A 20 -38.38 18.36 10.30
C PRO A 20 -37.06 18.78 10.97
N ASN A 21 -36.45 17.90 11.77
CA ASN A 21 -35.16 18.18 12.40
C ASN A 21 -34.03 18.18 11.38
N VAL A 22 -34.07 17.29 10.38
CA VAL A 22 -33.10 17.30 9.27
C VAL A 22 -33.28 18.54 8.41
N ALA A 23 -34.53 18.95 8.12
CA ALA A 23 -34.79 20.21 7.44
C ALA A 23 -34.21 21.42 8.18
N ARG A 24 -34.42 21.48 9.50
CA ARG A 24 -33.87 22.55 10.34
C ARG A 24 -32.35 22.51 10.38
N LEU A 25 -31.75 21.32 10.50
CA LEU A 25 -30.29 21.15 10.48
C LEU A 25 -29.69 21.64 9.18
N LEU A 26 -30.27 21.28 8.03
CA LEU A 26 -29.80 21.73 6.72
C LEU A 26 -29.99 23.23 6.52
N ASP A 27 -31.07 23.82 7.05
CA ASP A 27 -31.23 25.28 7.04
C ASP A 27 -30.17 25.99 7.86
N LEU A 28 -29.92 25.53 9.09
CA LEU A 28 -28.86 26.10 9.94
C LEU A 28 -27.47 25.89 9.34
N SER A 29 -27.20 24.70 8.78
CA SER A 29 -25.93 24.38 8.15
C SER A 29 -25.65 25.29 6.95
N ARG A 30 -26.67 25.62 6.14
CA ARG A 30 -26.55 26.58 5.03
C ARG A 30 -26.17 27.98 5.51
N ARG A 31 -26.70 28.43 6.65
CA ARG A 31 -26.39 29.75 7.21
C ARG A 31 -24.94 29.88 7.70
N ILE A 32 -24.31 28.77 8.04
CA ILE A 32 -22.92 28.74 8.52
C ILE A 32 -21.93 28.22 7.47
N GLU A 33 -22.41 27.78 6.31
CA GLU A 33 -21.55 27.36 5.19
C GLU A 33 -20.76 28.57 4.66
N GLY A 34 -19.45 28.40 4.48
CA GLY A 34 -18.54 29.47 4.07
C GLY A 34 -17.98 30.33 5.20
N LEU A 35 -18.42 30.12 6.46
CA LEU A 35 -17.79 30.78 7.61
C LEU A 35 -16.46 30.11 7.97
N SER A 36 -15.50 30.93 8.39
CA SER A 36 -14.19 30.45 8.85
C SER A 36 -14.28 29.86 10.27
N ARG A 37 -13.55 28.77 10.55
CA ARG A 37 -13.59 28.06 11.84
C ARG A 37 -12.53 28.55 12.83
N HIS A 38 -11.27 28.60 12.42
CA HIS A 38 -10.11 29.03 13.23
C HIS A 38 -8.95 29.40 12.31
N ALA A 39 -7.99 30.18 12.81
CA ALA A 39 -6.71 30.41 12.13
C ALA A 39 -5.84 29.14 12.23
N SER A 40 -5.31 28.68 11.11
CA SER A 40 -4.42 27.52 11.04
C SER A 40 -3.26 27.81 10.09
N VAL A 41 -2.12 27.15 10.31
CA VAL A 41 -0.92 27.35 9.51
C VAL A 41 -1.08 26.63 8.16
N HIS A 42 -0.81 27.33 7.05
CA HIS A 42 -0.74 26.69 5.73
C HIS A 42 0.43 25.70 5.72
N ALA A 43 0.18 24.46 5.28
CA ALA A 43 1.15 23.37 5.39
C ALA A 43 2.49 23.60 4.66
N ALA A 44 2.53 24.55 3.71
CA ALA A 44 3.72 24.88 2.93
C ALA A 44 4.04 26.38 2.87
N GLY A 45 3.13 27.26 3.29
CA GLY A 45 3.18 28.66 2.91
C GLY A 45 4.11 29.46 3.81
N VAL A 46 5.17 30.04 3.24
CA VAL A 46 6.09 30.93 3.93
C VAL A 46 6.07 32.29 3.24
N VAL A 47 5.97 33.35 4.04
CA VAL A 47 5.95 34.73 3.57
C VAL A 47 7.28 35.39 3.91
N ILE A 48 7.87 36.06 2.92
CA ILE A 48 9.14 36.76 3.07
C ILE A 48 8.88 38.25 2.87
N ALA A 49 9.23 39.05 3.88
CA ALA A 49 9.13 40.50 3.86
C ALA A 49 10.54 41.13 3.84
N PRO A 50 10.72 42.33 3.25
CA PRO A 50 12.00 43.03 3.24
C PRO A 50 12.36 43.67 4.60
N GLY A 51 11.45 43.65 5.57
CA GLY A 51 11.63 44.13 6.94
C GLY A 51 10.76 43.35 7.93
N PRO A 52 10.50 43.87 9.14
CA PRO A 52 9.60 43.24 10.10
C PRO A 52 8.22 42.94 9.48
N LEU A 53 7.78 41.68 9.55
CA LEU A 53 6.55 41.22 8.88
C LEU A 53 5.31 42.02 9.30
N ALA A 54 5.25 42.43 10.58
CA ALA A 54 4.17 43.21 11.16
C ALA A 54 4.01 44.63 10.55
N ASP A 55 5.03 45.15 9.88
CA ASP A 55 4.97 46.45 9.19
C ASP A 55 4.17 46.37 7.87
N TYR A 56 3.98 45.16 7.34
CA TYR A 56 3.32 44.91 6.05
C TYR A 56 1.97 44.22 6.21
N VAL A 57 1.88 43.23 7.11
CA VAL A 57 0.67 42.43 7.32
C VAL A 57 0.45 42.11 8.80
N PRO A 58 -0.81 42.01 9.25
CA PRO A 58 -1.09 41.57 10.61
C PRO A 58 -0.63 40.13 10.83
N VAL A 59 0.03 39.89 11.97
CA VAL A 59 0.54 38.57 12.38
C VAL A 59 -0.15 38.10 13.66
N CYS A 60 -0.14 36.79 13.92
CA CYS A 60 -0.50 36.19 15.19
C CYS A 60 0.37 34.96 15.46
N THR A 61 0.24 34.38 16.66
CA THR A 61 0.94 33.16 17.03
C THR A 61 0.01 31.96 16.98
N ALA A 62 0.54 30.81 16.60
CA ALA A 62 -0.17 29.54 16.59
C ALA A 62 0.65 28.46 17.32
N PRO A 63 0.01 27.63 18.18
CA PRO A 63 0.71 26.54 18.84
C PRO A 63 1.21 25.54 17.79
N GLN A 64 2.53 25.33 17.77
CA GLN A 64 3.13 24.33 16.90
C GLN A 64 2.88 22.94 17.50
N LYS A 65 2.22 22.05 16.75
CA LYS A 65 2.19 20.63 17.15
C LYS A 65 3.62 20.10 17.05
N ALA A 66 4.09 19.40 18.09
CA ALA A 66 5.36 18.68 18.03
C ALA A 66 5.38 17.84 16.76
N GLY A 67 6.38 18.06 15.90
CA GLY A 67 6.56 17.25 14.70
C GLY A 67 6.74 15.78 15.08
N ALA A 68 6.46 14.86 14.14
CA ALA A 68 6.66 13.41 14.31
C ALA A 68 8.10 13.03 14.75
N ASN A 69 9.03 13.97 14.69
CA ASN A 69 10.44 13.81 15.05
C ASN A 69 10.75 14.10 16.52
N GLY A 70 9.77 14.35 17.38
CA GLY A 70 10.01 14.52 18.82
C GLY A 70 10.92 15.71 19.16
N ALA A 71 11.01 16.69 18.25
CA ALA A 71 11.60 17.99 18.59
C ALA A 71 10.82 18.55 19.79
N PRO A 72 11.51 19.14 20.79
CA PRO A 72 10.83 19.78 21.90
C PRO A 72 9.78 20.75 21.34
N ALA A 73 8.66 20.91 22.05
CA ALA A 73 7.67 21.93 21.72
C ALA A 73 8.35 23.30 21.81
N ALA A 74 8.96 23.72 20.71
CA ALA A 74 9.67 24.97 20.57
C ALA A 74 8.70 25.97 19.94
N GLU A 75 8.66 27.16 20.56
CA GLU A 75 8.10 28.46 20.15
C GLU A 75 6.82 28.47 19.29
N GLU A 76 5.82 29.23 19.72
CA GLU A 76 4.62 29.48 18.94
C GLU A 76 4.99 29.98 17.53
N ALA A 77 4.45 29.35 16.49
CA ALA A 77 4.74 29.72 15.12
C ALA A 77 4.10 31.09 14.82
N ILE A 78 4.89 32.03 14.29
CA ILE A 78 4.37 33.31 13.79
C ILE A 78 3.69 33.06 12.45
N ILE A 79 2.43 33.44 12.33
CA ILE A 79 1.63 33.29 11.12
C ILE A 79 0.99 34.62 10.70
N THR A 80 0.68 34.75 9.42
CA THR A 80 -0.08 35.89 8.90
C THR A 80 -1.58 35.71 9.20
N GLN A 81 -2.28 36.79 9.53
CA GLN A 81 -3.74 36.75 9.67
C GLN A 81 -4.46 36.79 8.32
N TYR A 82 -3.79 37.27 7.27
CA TYR A 82 -4.29 37.18 5.90
C TYR A 82 -4.12 35.76 5.34
N ASP A 83 -5.10 35.38 4.53
CA ASP A 83 -5.08 34.15 3.75
C ASP A 83 -4.22 34.31 2.48
N MET A 84 -4.12 33.24 1.69
CA MET A 84 -3.31 33.21 0.48
C MET A 84 -3.66 34.34 -0.49
N ASN A 85 -4.95 34.59 -0.72
CA ASN A 85 -5.40 35.59 -1.67
C ASN A 85 -5.14 37.02 -1.15
N GLY A 86 -5.36 37.26 0.15
CA GLY A 86 -5.06 38.54 0.77
C GLY A 86 -3.57 38.88 0.69
N LEU A 87 -2.69 37.91 0.95
CA LEU A 87 -1.24 38.09 0.83
C LEU A 87 -0.79 38.40 -0.61
N GLU A 88 -1.39 37.75 -1.61
CA GLU A 88 -1.09 38.04 -3.01
C GLU A 88 -1.56 39.45 -3.40
N GLN A 89 -2.73 39.87 -2.93
CA GLN A 89 -3.29 41.20 -3.21
C GLN A 89 -2.47 42.33 -2.58
N VAL A 90 -1.90 42.12 -1.39
CA VAL A 90 -1.01 43.10 -0.75
C VAL A 90 0.43 43.03 -1.27
N GLY A 91 0.71 42.17 -2.26
CA GLY A 91 2.00 42.09 -2.94
C GLY A 91 3.10 41.40 -2.14
N MET A 92 2.76 40.54 -1.19
CA MET A 92 3.75 39.82 -0.39
C MET A 92 4.40 38.70 -1.19
N LEU A 93 5.72 38.53 -1.03
CA LEU A 93 6.43 37.39 -1.59
C LEU A 93 6.07 36.12 -0.80
N LYS A 94 5.37 35.22 -1.47
CA LYS A 94 5.02 33.90 -0.95
C LYS A 94 5.89 32.82 -1.60
N MET A 95 6.47 31.96 -0.78
CA MET A 95 7.14 30.73 -1.21
C MET A 95 6.46 29.53 -0.57
N ASP A 96 6.29 28.45 -1.33
CA ASP A 96 5.73 27.19 -0.82
C ASP A 96 6.87 26.18 -0.58
N PHE A 97 7.06 25.77 0.67
CA PHE A 97 7.99 24.73 1.10
C PHE A 97 7.20 23.48 1.49
N LEU A 98 7.13 22.50 0.60
CA LEU A 98 6.35 21.29 0.81
C LEU A 98 7.21 20.21 1.47
N GLY A 99 6.70 19.60 2.54
CA GLY A 99 7.26 18.36 3.07
C GLY A 99 6.79 17.17 2.24
N LEU A 100 7.65 16.66 1.35
CA LEU A 100 7.33 15.50 0.52
C LEU A 100 8.00 14.22 1.07
N LYS A 101 7.20 13.30 1.61
CA LYS A 101 7.68 12.02 2.15
C LYS A 101 8.56 11.24 1.17
N THR A 102 8.23 11.29 -0.13
CA THR A 102 8.99 10.62 -1.20
C THR A 102 10.47 11.00 -1.20
N LEU A 103 10.80 12.28 -0.97
CA LEU A 103 12.20 12.72 -0.92
C LEU A 103 12.92 12.13 0.30
N THR A 104 12.23 12.01 1.44
CA THR A 104 12.77 11.31 2.62
C THR A 104 13.00 9.82 2.34
N VAL A 105 12.09 9.15 1.63
CA VAL A 105 12.26 7.74 1.24
C VAL A 105 13.47 7.57 0.32
N ILE A 106 13.61 8.42 -0.71
CA ILE A 106 14.76 8.39 -1.62
C ILE A 106 16.06 8.63 -0.83
N HIS A 107 16.08 9.64 0.02
CA HIS A 107 17.24 9.96 0.86
C HIS A 107 17.63 8.79 1.78
N ASP A 108 16.69 8.26 2.55
CA ASP A 108 16.93 7.13 3.47
C ASP A 108 17.42 5.88 2.72
N ALA A 109 16.87 5.61 1.54
CA ALA A 109 17.31 4.48 0.70
C ALA A 109 18.76 4.67 0.22
N VAL A 110 19.10 5.85 -0.30
CA VAL A 110 20.46 6.17 -0.78
C VAL A 110 21.49 6.13 0.36
N GLU A 111 21.15 6.68 1.53
CA GLU A 111 22.04 6.61 2.70
C GLU A 111 22.27 5.15 3.13
N THR A 112 21.22 4.34 3.15
CA THR A 112 21.33 2.91 3.47
C THR A 112 22.18 2.15 2.43
N ILE A 113 22.02 2.48 1.14
CA ILE A 113 22.84 1.91 0.06
C ILE A 113 24.31 2.25 0.26
N ARG A 114 24.61 3.51 0.59
CA ARG A 114 25.97 3.99 0.86
C ARG A 114 26.58 3.28 2.05
N GLU A 115 25.84 3.13 3.14
CA GLU A 115 26.32 2.46 4.37
C GLU A 115 26.60 0.97 4.14
N ARG A 116 25.76 0.27 3.37
CA ARG A 116 25.86 -1.19 3.17
C ARG A 116 26.82 -1.58 2.06
N HIS A 117 26.75 -0.88 0.93
CA HIS A 117 27.46 -1.25 -0.30
C HIS A 117 28.69 -0.38 -0.56
N GLY A 118 28.85 0.74 0.16
CA GLY A 118 29.89 1.73 -0.14
C GLY A 118 29.68 2.47 -1.46
N VAL A 119 28.50 2.33 -2.07
CA VAL A 119 28.14 2.94 -3.35
C VAL A 119 27.41 4.27 -3.10
N THR A 120 27.87 5.34 -3.74
CA THR A 120 27.15 6.62 -3.72
C THR A 120 26.27 6.70 -4.96
N VAL A 121 24.96 6.59 -4.76
CA VAL A 121 23.96 6.79 -5.83
C VAL A 121 23.58 8.26 -5.84
N ASP A 122 23.66 8.90 -7.01
CA ASP A 122 23.10 10.23 -7.24
C ASP A 122 21.74 10.07 -7.96
N PRO A 123 20.60 10.30 -7.26
CA PRO A 123 19.27 10.18 -7.86
C PRO A 123 19.04 11.12 -9.05
N ASP A 124 19.74 12.24 -9.12
CA ASP A 124 19.54 13.25 -10.18
C ASP A 124 20.32 12.90 -11.46
N ALA A 125 21.23 11.94 -11.40
CA ALA A 125 22.09 11.50 -12.51
C ALA A 125 21.73 10.10 -13.06
N LEU A 126 20.56 9.56 -12.71
CA LEU A 126 20.12 8.23 -13.17
C LEU A 126 19.85 8.20 -14.68
N ASP A 127 20.15 7.06 -15.31
CA ASP A 127 19.81 6.80 -16.71
C ASP A 127 18.29 6.57 -16.85
N LEU A 128 17.63 7.48 -17.55
CA LEU A 128 16.18 7.45 -17.77
C LEU A 128 15.74 6.36 -18.77
N ASP A 129 16.67 5.69 -19.44
CA ASP A 129 16.40 4.59 -20.39
C ASP A 129 16.65 3.20 -19.78
N ASP A 130 16.83 3.10 -18.45
CA ASP A 130 17.11 1.83 -17.75
C ASP A 130 16.04 0.74 -17.99
N PRO A 131 16.38 -0.40 -18.62
CA PRO A 131 15.41 -1.42 -19.01
C PRO A 131 14.79 -2.18 -17.83
N GLU A 132 15.51 -2.33 -16.72
CA GLU A 132 15.04 -3.06 -15.53
C GLU A 132 13.94 -2.27 -14.80
N THR A 133 14.12 -0.95 -14.70
CA THR A 133 13.10 -0.03 -14.16
C THR A 133 11.80 -0.13 -14.95
N TYR A 134 11.86 -0.10 -16.28
CA TYR A 134 10.66 -0.25 -17.09
C TYR A 134 10.09 -1.67 -17.06
N ALA A 135 10.90 -2.72 -16.89
CA ALA A 135 10.38 -4.07 -16.72
C ALA A 135 9.49 -4.17 -15.46
N LEU A 136 9.91 -3.56 -14.36
CA LEU A 136 9.14 -3.44 -13.12
C LEU A 136 7.82 -2.68 -13.35
N LEU A 137 7.87 -1.54 -14.05
CA LEU A 137 6.67 -0.74 -14.36
C LEU A 137 5.68 -1.49 -15.28
N ARG A 138 6.17 -2.21 -16.30
CA ARG A 138 5.33 -3.03 -17.20
C ARG A 138 4.68 -4.21 -16.50
N ALA A 139 5.35 -4.76 -15.48
CA ALA A 139 4.77 -5.82 -14.66
C ALA A 139 3.62 -5.30 -13.78
N GLY A 140 3.52 -3.99 -13.55
CA GLY A 140 2.56 -3.38 -12.64
C GLY A 140 2.98 -3.44 -11.18
N ARG A 141 4.28 -3.57 -10.89
CA ARG A 141 4.82 -3.62 -9.53
C ARG A 141 5.03 -2.20 -8.99
N THR A 142 3.98 -1.40 -8.92
CA THR A 142 4.05 0.05 -8.67
C THR A 142 3.75 0.46 -7.23
N ALA A 143 3.54 -0.48 -6.30
CA ALA A 143 3.42 -0.15 -4.87
C ALA A 143 4.68 0.59 -4.38
N GLY A 144 4.52 1.73 -3.72
CA GLY A 144 5.63 2.60 -3.33
C GLY A 144 6.26 3.43 -4.47
N VAL A 145 5.84 3.26 -5.72
CA VAL A 145 6.29 4.10 -6.84
C VAL A 145 5.46 5.38 -6.85
N PHE A 146 6.12 6.51 -6.63
CA PHE A 146 5.46 7.80 -6.47
C PHE A 146 4.52 8.12 -7.64
N GLN A 147 3.32 8.63 -7.34
CA GLN A 147 2.19 8.90 -8.27
C GLN A 147 1.50 7.67 -8.90
N PHE A 148 2.11 6.48 -8.86
CA PHE A 148 1.62 5.31 -9.61
C PHE A 148 1.15 4.13 -8.74
N GLU A 149 0.94 4.35 -7.44
CA GLU A 149 0.45 3.32 -6.51
C GLU A 149 -1.05 2.98 -6.70
N SER A 150 -1.82 3.87 -7.33
CA SER A 150 -3.25 3.62 -7.54
C SER A 150 -3.49 2.45 -8.51
N PRO A 151 -4.57 1.66 -8.34
CA PRO A 151 -4.90 0.59 -9.28
C PRO A 151 -5.04 1.09 -10.73
N LEU A 152 -5.61 2.29 -10.91
CA LEU A 152 -5.77 2.91 -12.22
C LEU A 152 -4.42 3.29 -12.86
N GLY A 153 -3.51 3.89 -12.09
CA GLY A 153 -2.16 4.21 -12.58
C GLY A 153 -1.37 2.95 -12.94
N THR A 154 -1.45 1.94 -12.07
CA THR A 154 -0.83 0.62 -12.27
C THR A 154 -1.31 -0.05 -13.55
N ASP A 155 -2.63 -0.12 -13.74
CA ASP A 155 -3.23 -0.73 -14.91
C ASP A 155 -2.94 0.07 -16.18
N MET A 156 -2.95 1.41 -16.11
CA MET A 156 -2.54 2.27 -17.23
C MET A 156 -1.10 1.98 -17.67
N LEU A 157 -0.15 1.85 -16.75
CA LEU A 157 1.25 1.54 -17.09
C LEU A 157 1.42 0.14 -17.71
N ARG A 158 0.70 -0.86 -17.17
CA ARG A 158 0.65 -2.22 -17.73
C ARG A 158 0.05 -2.22 -19.13
N GLN A 159 -1.10 -1.58 -19.31
CA GLN A 159 -1.76 -1.47 -20.60
C GLN A 159 -0.85 -0.73 -21.58
N LEU A 160 -0.24 0.37 -21.17
CA LEU A 160 0.65 1.14 -22.03
C LEU A 160 1.91 0.37 -22.41
N ARG A 161 2.28 -0.69 -21.67
CA ARG A 161 3.59 -1.34 -21.73
C ARG A 161 4.69 -0.30 -21.61
N CYS A 162 4.65 0.50 -20.54
CA CYS A 162 5.58 1.62 -20.32
C CYS A 162 7.05 1.20 -20.53
N ASP A 163 7.78 1.89 -21.40
CA ASP A 163 9.13 1.50 -21.84
C ASP A 163 10.06 2.69 -22.11
N ARG A 164 9.64 3.91 -21.76
CA ARG A 164 10.39 5.15 -21.91
C ARG A 164 9.84 6.26 -21.02
N PHE A 165 10.64 7.28 -20.79
CA PHE A 165 10.32 8.32 -19.80
C PHE A 165 9.10 9.15 -20.20
N ASP A 166 8.97 9.51 -21.48
CA ASP A 166 7.82 10.27 -22.00
C ASP A 166 6.46 9.62 -21.71
N ASP A 167 6.42 8.28 -21.63
CA ASP A 167 5.20 7.56 -21.33
C ASP A 167 4.80 7.65 -19.86
N LEU A 168 5.80 7.70 -18.96
CA LEU A 168 5.59 8.00 -17.54
C LEU A 168 5.03 9.42 -17.36
N VAL A 169 5.62 10.39 -18.08
CA VAL A 169 5.16 11.80 -18.09
C VAL A 169 3.72 11.90 -18.61
N ALA A 170 3.39 11.18 -19.68
CA ALA A 170 2.05 11.18 -20.25
C ALA A 170 1.03 10.51 -19.33
N THR A 171 1.41 9.44 -18.65
CA THR A 171 0.53 8.73 -17.72
C THR A 171 0.14 9.64 -16.55
N ASN A 172 1.09 10.38 -15.96
CA ASN A 172 0.80 11.40 -14.94
C ASN A 172 -0.21 12.45 -15.40
N ALA A 173 -0.19 12.83 -16.67
CA ALA A 173 -1.13 13.80 -17.23
C ALA A 173 -2.51 13.22 -17.57
N LEU A 174 -2.57 11.93 -17.93
CA LEU A 174 -3.77 11.27 -18.46
C LEU A 174 -4.60 10.52 -17.40
N VAL A 175 -3.99 10.07 -16.30
CA VAL A 175 -4.68 9.30 -15.24
C VAL A 175 -5.44 10.25 -14.30
N ARG A 176 -6.54 10.84 -14.80
CA ARG A 176 -7.41 11.73 -14.03
C ARG A 176 -8.82 11.89 -14.64
N PRO A 177 -9.82 12.36 -13.87
CA PRO A 177 -11.14 12.70 -14.41
C PRO A 177 -11.04 13.72 -15.55
N GLY A 178 -11.75 13.51 -16.66
CA GLY A 178 -11.62 14.31 -17.90
C GLY A 178 -10.93 13.57 -19.07
N PRO A 179 -9.59 13.38 -19.08
CA PRO A 179 -8.92 12.55 -20.08
C PRO A 179 -9.43 11.11 -20.14
N LEU A 180 -9.85 10.56 -18.98
CA LEU A 180 -10.47 9.24 -18.91
C LEU A 180 -11.84 9.23 -19.58
N ASP A 181 -12.71 10.19 -19.23
CA ASP A 181 -14.08 10.30 -19.78
C ASP A 181 -14.10 10.54 -21.29
N SER A 182 -13.08 11.23 -21.81
CA SER A 182 -12.93 11.50 -23.24
C SER A 182 -12.34 10.32 -24.03
N GLY A 183 -11.87 9.27 -23.37
CA GLY A 183 -11.27 8.10 -24.03
C GLY A 183 -9.89 8.36 -24.66
N MET A 184 -9.27 9.51 -24.39
CA MET A 184 -7.99 9.91 -25.00
C MET A 184 -6.83 9.00 -24.62
N HIS A 185 -6.85 8.49 -23.38
CA HIS A 185 -5.90 7.50 -22.89
C HIS A 185 -5.92 6.20 -23.72
N HIS A 186 -7.10 5.74 -24.18
CA HIS A 186 -7.18 4.59 -25.07
C HIS A 186 -6.58 4.86 -26.45
N VAL A 187 -6.79 6.05 -27.01
CA VAL A 187 -6.16 6.45 -28.28
C VAL A 187 -4.63 6.45 -28.14
N TYR A 188 -4.11 7.00 -27.03
CA TYR A 188 -2.69 6.98 -26.73
C TYR A 188 -2.13 5.55 -26.66
N ILE A 189 -2.79 4.65 -25.91
CA ILE A 189 -2.39 3.25 -25.76
C ILE A 189 -2.38 2.53 -27.12
N ARG A 190 -3.47 2.60 -27.89
CA ARG A 190 -3.56 1.90 -29.18
C ARG A 190 -2.49 2.36 -30.16
N ARG A 191 -2.23 3.67 -30.21
CA ARG A 191 -1.20 4.25 -31.08
C ARG A 191 0.19 3.83 -30.66
N LYS A 192 0.48 3.86 -29.36
CA LYS A 192 1.76 3.36 -28.84
C LYS A 192 1.98 1.89 -29.20
N ARG A 193 0.96 1.05 -29.00
CA ARG A 193 1.05 -0.39 -29.28
C ARG A 193 1.06 -0.75 -30.77
N GLY A 194 0.92 0.24 -31.65
CA GLY A 194 0.81 0.02 -33.10
C GLY A 194 -0.54 -0.57 -33.54
N GLU A 195 -1.53 -0.62 -32.66
CA GLU A 195 -2.90 -1.07 -32.95
C GLU A 195 -3.67 0.00 -33.77
N GLU A 196 -3.25 1.26 -33.69
CA GLU A 196 -3.78 2.40 -34.45
C GLU A 196 -2.63 3.20 -35.07
N LYS A 197 -2.74 3.57 -36.36
CA LYS A 197 -1.69 4.37 -37.03
C LYS A 197 -1.61 5.77 -36.43
N VAL A 198 -0.40 6.19 -36.02
CA VAL A 198 -0.12 7.56 -35.58
C VAL A 198 -0.39 8.53 -36.72
N ARG A 199 -1.25 9.53 -36.48
CA ARG A 199 -1.57 10.59 -37.44
C ARG A 199 -1.28 11.94 -36.80
N TYR A 200 -0.61 12.80 -37.56
CA TYR A 200 -0.39 14.20 -37.21
C TYR A 200 -1.35 15.08 -38.01
N PRO A 201 -2.09 16.00 -37.37
CA PRO A 201 -3.03 16.87 -38.07
C PRO A 201 -2.38 17.75 -39.15
N HIS A 202 -1.11 18.10 -38.96
CA HIS A 202 -0.33 18.91 -39.88
C HIS A 202 1.16 18.53 -39.81
N PRO A 203 1.92 18.52 -40.92
CA PRO A 203 3.34 18.14 -40.93
C PRO A 203 4.20 18.92 -39.93
N ALA A 204 3.97 20.23 -39.81
CA ALA A 204 4.68 21.09 -38.86
C ALA A 204 4.46 20.70 -37.38
N LEU A 205 3.45 19.89 -37.05
CA LEU A 205 3.16 19.47 -35.69
C LEU A 205 3.79 18.11 -35.33
N GLN A 206 4.46 17.45 -36.27
CA GLN A 206 5.04 16.12 -36.04
C GLN A 206 6.02 16.14 -34.86
N GLU A 207 6.98 17.05 -34.84
CA GLU A 207 7.97 17.15 -33.77
C GLU A 207 7.33 17.42 -32.39
N VAL A 208 6.33 18.30 -32.35
CA VAL A 208 5.66 18.71 -31.10
C VAL A 208 4.80 17.58 -30.51
N LEU A 209 4.19 16.77 -31.37
CA LEU A 209 3.24 15.73 -30.97
C LEU A 209 3.84 14.31 -31.05
N GLN A 210 5.06 14.14 -31.54
CA GLN A 210 5.74 12.85 -31.62
C GLN A 210 5.87 12.16 -30.26
N PRO A 211 6.30 12.85 -29.17
CA PRO A 211 6.42 12.22 -27.86
C PRO A 211 5.09 11.62 -27.37
N THR A 212 3.96 12.21 -27.78
CA THR A 212 2.61 11.82 -27.37
C THR A 212 1.81 11.12 -28.48
N TYR A 213 2.48 10.52 -29.47
CA TYR A 213 1.84 9.76 -30.55
C TYR A 213 0.72 10.53 -31.29
N GLY A 214 0.92 11.81 -31.53
CA GLY A 214 -0.05 12.66 -32.24
C GLY A 214 -1.23 13.12 -31.38
N VAL A 215 -1.20 12.90 -30.06
CA VAL A 215 -2.24 13.31 -29.12
C VAL A 215 -1.85 14.61 -28.43
N ILE A 216 -2.76 15.57 -28.31
CA ILE A 216 -2.54 16.81 -27.55
C ILE A 216 -2.78 16.51 -26.06
N VAL A 217 -1.72 16.48 -25.26
CA VAL A 217 -1.74 16.15 -23.82
C VAL A 217 -1.30 17.33 -22.96
N TYR A 218 -0.41 18.19 -23.49
CA TYR A 218 0.22 19.24 -22.70
C TYR A 218 -0.18 20.66 -23.11
N GLN A 219 -0.22 21.54 -22.11
CA GLN A 219 -0.44 22.98 -22.31
C GLN A 219 0.62 23.61 -23.23
N GLU A 220 1.86 23.17 -23.08
CA GLU A 220 3.00 23.61 -23.87
C GLU A 220 2.90 23.15 -25.33
N GLN A 221 2.22 22.03 -25.60
CA GLN A 221 1.92 21.62 -26.98
C GLN A 221 0.95 22.59 -27.65
N VAL A 222 -0.08 23.06 -26.94
CA VAL A 222 -1.00 24.09 -27.46
C VAL A 222 -0.25 25.39 -27.76
N MET A 223 0.64 25.80 -26.86
CA MET A 223 1.46 26.99 -27.09
C MET A 223 2.33 26.85 -28.34
N ARG A 224 2.98 25.69 -28.53
CA ARG A 224 3.80 25.40 -29.71
C ARG A 224 2.97 25.29 -30.99
N ILE A 225 1.77 24.72 -30.95
CA ILE A 225 0.84 24.67 -32.08
C ILE A 225 0.47 26.09 -32.53
N ALA A 226 0.11 26.98 -31.60
CA ALA A 226 -0.21 28.38 -31.89
C ALA A 226 1.01 29.14 -32.46
N ASN A 227 2.19 28.91 -31.91
CA ASN A 227 3.44 29.50 -32.40
C ASN A 227 3.75 29.07 -33.83
N LEU A 228 3.72 27.76 -34.12
CA LEU A 228 4.10 27.22 -35.43
C LEU A 228 3.09 27.55 -36.52
N LEU A 229 1.79 27.35 -36.27
CA LEU A 229 0.76 27.50 -37.30
C LEU A 229 0.24 28.93 -37.43
N ALA A 230 0.08 29.66 -36.32
CA ALA A 230 -0.49 31.01 -36.32
C ALA A 230 0.55 32.13 -36.12
N GLY A 231 1.81 31.79 -35.81
CA GLY A 231 2.87 32.79 -35.60
C GLY A 231 2.76 33.57 -34.30
N TYR A 232 2.06 33.04 -33.31
CA TYR A 232 2.01 33.64 -31.97
C TYR A 232 3.42 33.69 -31.38
N SER A 233 3.76 34.79 -30.71
CA SER A 233 4.85 34.79 -29.74
C SER A 233 4.53 33.84 -28.57
N LEU A 234 5.54 33.38 -27.83
CA LEU A 234 5.30 32.51 -26.67
C LEU A 234 4.47 33.21 -25.58
N ALA A 235 4.58 34.54 -25.46
CA ALA A 235 3.77 35.34 -24.54
C ALA A 235 2.29 35.38 -24.95
N GLU A 236 1.99 35.61 -26.23
CA GLU A 236 0.61 35.52 -26.73
C GLU A 236 0.06 34.09 -26.58
N ALA A 237 0.89 33.08 -26.86
CA ALA A 237 0.48 31.68 -26.73
C ALA A 237 0.16 31.29 -25.27
N ASP A 238 0.80 31.92 -24.28
CA ASP A 238 0.47 31.74 -22.86
C ASP A 238 -0.91 32.33 -22.51
N VAL A 239 -1.38 33.37 -23.20
CA VAL A 239 -2.75 33.90 -23.03
C VAL A 239 -3.78 32.86 -23.47
N LEU A 240 -3.59 32.25 -24.64
CA LEU A 240 -4.42 31.13 -25.11
C LEU A 240 -4.39 29.95 -24.11
N ARG A 241 -3.20 29.62 -23.58
CA ARG A 241 -3.05 28.59 -22.54
C ARG A 241 -3.82 28.93 -21.25
N LYS A 242 -3.79 30.20 -20.81
CA LYS A 242 -4.53 30.67 -19.63
C LYS A 242 -6.04 30.60 -19.84
N ALA A 243 -6.52 30.95 -21.03
CA ALA A 243 -7.93 30.82 -21.41
C ALA A 243 -8.42 29.37 -21.32
N VAL A 244 -7.61 28.44 -21.86
CA VAL A 244 -7.78 26.99 -21.71
C VAL A 244 -7.80 26.58 -20.24
N GLY A 245 -6.78 26.97 -19.45
CA GLY A 245 -6.63 26.52 -18.07
C GLY A 245 -7.70 27.04 -17.10
N LYS A 246 -8.17 28.28 -17.29
CA LYS A 246 -9.22 28.89 -16.45
C LYS A 246 -10.64 28.45 -16.82
N LYS A 247 -10.81 27.62 -17.86
CA LYS A 247 -12.12 27.22 -18.41
C LYS A 247 -13.00 28.42 -18.79
N ASP A 248 -12.37 29.52 -19.18
CA ASP A 248 -13.08 30.72 -19.64
C ASP A 248 -13.51 30.51 -21.09
N LYS A 249 -14.79 30.18 -21.27
CA LYS A 249 -15.33 29.82 -22.58
C LYS A 249 -15.31 30.99 -23.56
N GLU A 250 -15.59 32.19 -23.08
CA GLU A 250 -15.67 33.38 -23.94
C GLU A 250 -14.27 33.77 -24.42
N LEU A 251 -13.31 33.83 -23.51
CA LEU A 251 -11.92 34.13 -23.85
C LEU A 251 -11.32 33.05 -24.76
N LEU A 252 -11.61 31.77 -24.50
CA LEU A 252 -11.12 30.67 -25.34
C LEU A 252 -11.65 30.77 -26.78
N GLN A 253 -12.94 31.06 -26.96
CA GLN A 253 -13.51 31.21 -28.30
C GLN A 253 -12.91 32.41 -29.05
N GLN A 254 -12.70 33.54 -28.38
CA GLN A 254 -12.05 34.71 -28.97
C GLN A 254 -10.63 34.39 -29.45
N GLU A 255 -9.83 33.73 -28.61
CA GLU A 255 -8.46 33.35 -28.95
C GLU A 255 -8.40 32.29 -30.06
N LEU A 256 -9.31 31.31 -30.07
CA LEU A 256 -9.38 30.30 -31.12
C LEU A 256 -9.75 30.92 -32.48
N LEU A 257 -10.66 31.89 -32.52
CA LEU A 257 -10.98 32.62 -33.76
C LEU A 257 -9.76 33.37 -34.30
N GLY A 258 -9.00 34.04 -33.42
CA GLY A 258 -7.75 34.70 -33.76
C GLY A 258 -6.70 33.73 -34.30
N PHE A 259 -6.53 32.58 -33.64
CA PHE A 259 -5.64 31.50 -34.07
C PHE A 259 -5.96 31.03 -35.49
N VAL A 260 -7.24 30.73 -35.76
CA VAL A 260 -7.69 30.25 -37.07
C VAL A 260 -7.42 31.29 -38.16
N GLN A 261 -7.75 32.55 -37.92
CA GLN A 261 -7.56 33.62 -38.89
C GLN A 261 -6.09 33.81 -39.24
N ARG A 262 -5.20 33.87 -38.22
CA ARG A 262 -3.76 34.03 -38.45
C ARG A 262 -3.16 32.84 -39.20
N ALA A 263 -3.54 31.61 -38.84
CA ALA A 263 -3.03 30.41 -39.50
C ALA A 263 -3.45 30.32 -40.98
N VAL A 264 -4.67 30.75 -41.32
CA VAL A 264 -5.13 30.84 -42.72
C VAL A 264 -4.37 31.90 -43.49
N THR A 265 -4.13 33.08 -42.89
CA THR A 265 -3.31 34.14 -43.50
C THR A 265 -1.88 33.69 -43.78
N LYS A 266 -1.35 32.77 -42.97
CA LYS A 266 -0.04 32.14 -43.18
C LYS A 266 -0.02 31.06 -44.28
N GLY A 267 -1.15 30.77 -44.91
CA GLY A 267 -1.27 29.84 -46.03
C GLY A 267 -1.67 28.41 -45.64
N HIS A 268 -2.07 28.16 -44.39
CA HIS A 268 -2.58 26.85 -43.99
C HIS A 268 -4.04 26.65 -44.42
N GLY A 269 -4.38 25.44 -44.87
CA GLY A 269 -5.73 25.09 -45.31
C GLY A 269 -6.75 25.20 -44.18
N ARG A 270 -7.82 25.98 -44.39
CA ARG A 270 -8.84 26.32 -43.39
C ARG A 270 -9.40 25.09 -42.64
N ARG A 271 -9.77 24.04 -43.37
CA ARG A 271 -10.35 22.81 -42.81
C ARG A 271 -9.44 22.15 -41.77
N VAL A 272 -8.14 22.04 -42.07
CA VAL A 272 -7.16 21.42 -41.15
C VAL A 272 -7.02 22.26 -39.88
N ILE A 273 -7.02 23.58 -40.02
CA ILE A 273 -6.90 24.51 -38.89
C ILE A 273 -8.15 24.50 -38.01
N ASP A 274 -9.34 24.46 -38.61
CA ASP A 274 -10.61 24.34 -37.86
C ASP A 274 -10.65 23.02 -37.07
N ASP A 275 -10.21 21.89 -37.66
CA ASP A 275 -10.11 20.61 -36.97
C ASP A 275 -9.12 20.67 -35.78
N ILE A 276 -7.98 21.34 -35.94
CA ILE A 276 -7.00 21.56 -34.87
C ILE A 276 -7.58 22.46 -33.77
N ALA A 277 -8.28 23.53 -34.12
CA ALA A 277 -8.91 24.43 -33.17
C ALA A 277 -9.97 23.69 -32.31
N ALA A 278 -10.78 22.83 -32.93
CA ALA A 278 -11.74 21.98 -32.23
C ALA A 278 -11.07 20.99 -31.25
N GLN A 279 -9.90 20.44 -31.64
CA GLN A 279 -9.09 19.61 -30.74
C GLN A 279 -8.55 20.41 -29.55
N ILE A 280 -8.07 21.64 -29.77
CA ILE A 280 -7.61 22.54 -28.70
C ILE A 280 -8.76 22.91 -27.75
N GLU A 281 -9.95 23.18 -28.27
CA GLU A 281 -11.14 23.46 -27.45
C GLU A 281 -11.51 22.25 -26.57
N THR A 282 -11.53 21.06 -27.16
CA THR A 282 -11.81 19.80 -26.45
C THR A 282 -10.74 19.54 -25.37
N PHE A 283 -9.47 19.77 -25.72
CA PHE A 283 -8.33 19.73 -24.81
C PHE A 283 -8.44 20.73 -23.66
N GLY A 284 -9.08 21.87 -23.87
CA GLY A 284 -9.29 22.91 -22.86
C GLY A 284 -9.90 22.39 -21.55
N ARG A 285 -10.63 21.28 -21.62
CA ARG A 285 -11.26 20.63 -20.46
C ARG A 285 -10.27 19.87 -19.58
N TYR A 286 -9.16 19.41 -20.15
CA TYR A 286 -8.28 18.41 -19.53
C TYR A 286 -6.78 18.60 -19.78
N GLY A 287 -6.34 19.77 -20.23
CA GLY A 287 -4.92 20.02 -20.47
C GLY A 287 -4.05 20.02 -19.22
N PHE A 288 -2.81 19.53 -19.33
CA PHE A 288 -1.88 19.46 -18.20
C PHE A 288 -0.57 20.22 -18.44
N PRO A 289 0.03 20.87 -17.42
CA PRO A 289 1.37 21.46 -17.56
C PRO A 289 2.44 20.36 -17.70
N LYS A 290 3.16 20.32 -18.82
CA LYS A 290 4.25 19.36 -19.06
C LYS A 290 5.36 19.54 -18.04
N ALA A 291 5.75 20.77 -17.71
CA ALA A 291 6.85 21.03 -16.78
C ALA A 291 6.62 20.36 -15.41
N HIS A 292 5.40 20.47 -14.88
CA HIS A 292 5.02 19.83 -13.62
C HIS A 292 4.98 18.30 -13.75
N SER A 293 4.41 17.78 -14.84
CA SER A 293 4.35 16.34 -15.12
C SER A 293 5.75 15.73 -15.18
N VAL A 294 6.68 16.38 -15.89
CA VAL A 294 8.08 15.94 -16.03
C VAL A 294 8.77 15.91 -14.67
N ALA A 295 8.70 17.01 -13.91
CA ALA A 295 9.37 17.09 -12.61
C ALA A 295 8.91 15.98 -11.64
N TYR A 296 7.61 15.68 -11.60
CA TYR A 296 7.09 14.63 -10.73
C TYR A 296 7.39 13.22 -11.28
N SER A 297 7.42 13.05 -12.60
CA SER A 297 7.82 11.79 -13.23
C SER A 297 9.29 11.45 -13.00
N ILE A 298 10.18 12.42 -12.78
CA ILE A 298 11.56 12.15 -12.34
C ILE A 298 11.55 11.42 -10.99
N LEU A 299 10.78 11.92 -10.01
CA LEU A 299 10.65 11.25 -8.70
C LEU A 299 10.01 9.86 -8.82
N SER A 300 9.02 9.71 -9.70
CA SER A 300 8.43 8.40 -10.02
C SER A 300 9.46 7.44 -10.61
N PHE A 301 10.33 7.92 -11.51
CA PHE A 301 11.40 7.11 -12.08
C PHE A 301 12.45 6.74 -11.03
N GLN A 302 12.92 7.70 -10.23
CA GLN A 302 13.88 7.48 -9.15
C GLN A 302 13.38 6.41 -8.15
N THR A 303 12.11 6.50 -7.73
CA THR A 303 11.52 5.49 -6.83
C THR A 303 11.40 4.11 -7.49
N ALA A 304 11.01 4.04 -8.77
CA ALA A 304 10.96 2.78 -9.51
C ALA A 304 12.36 2.17 -9.71
N TRP A 305 13.36 2.99 -9.99
CA TRP A 305 14.75 2.58 -10.17
C TRP A 305 15.34 2.02 -8.87
N LEU A 306 15.16 2.73 -7.75
CA LEU A 306 15.60 2.25 -6.43
C LEU A 306 14.94 0.91 -6.08
N LYS A 307 13.64 0.76 -6.39
CA LYS A 307 12.91 -0.48 -6.19
C LYS A 307 13.40 -1.63 -7.08
N ALA A 308 13.82 -1.36 -8.31
CA ALA A 308 14.34 -2.36 -9.22
C ALA A 308 15.75 -2.84 -8.82
N HIS A 309 16.64 -1.91 -8.49
CA HIS A 309 18.07 -2.18 -8.29
C HIS A 309 18.47 -2.44 -6.83
N TYR A 310 17.81 -1.77 -5.87
CA TYR A 310 18.06 -1.89 -4.43
C TYR A 310 16.76 -2.13 -3.65
N PRO A 311 16.04 -3.23 -3.94
CA PRO A 311 14.70 -3.47 -3.40
C PRO A 311 14.69 -3.53 -1.87
N ALA A 312 15.73 -4.08 -1.23
CA ALA A 312 15.74 -4.24 0.23
C ALA A 312 15.85 -2.87 0.95
N GLU A 313 16.77 -2.01 0.49
CA GLU A 313 17.00 -0.66 1.01
C GLU A 313 15.80 0.25 0.71
N PHE A 314 15.28 0.22 -0.52
CA PHE A 314 14.10 0.98 -0.89
C PHE A 314 12.87 0.59 -0.07
N MET A 315 12.58 -0.71 0.03
CA MET A 315 11.41 -1.17 0.79
C MET A 315 11.57 -0.89 2.29
N ALA A 316 12.78 -0.97 2.86
CA ALA A 316 13.01 -0.59 4.25
C ALA A 316 12.77 0.91 4.50
N ALA A 317 13.23 1.78 3.59
CA ALA A 317 12.98 3.22 3.65
C ALA A 317 11.48 3.53 3.51
N LEU A 318 10.79 2.88 2.56
CA LEU A 318 9.37 3.03 2.33
C LEU A 318 8.54 2.61 3.55
N LEU A 319 8.79 1.41 4.10
CA LEU A 319 8.17 0.92 5.33
C LEU A 319 8.40 1.88 6.51
N SER A 320 9.60 2.45 6.60
CA SER A 320 9.95 3.41 7.65
C SER A 320 9.19 4.74 7.54
N SER A 321 8.82 5.15 6.33
CA SER A 321 8.05 6.38 6.10
C SER A 321 6.57 6.28 6.50
N GLU A 322 6.07 5.05 6.69
CA GLU A 322 4.68 4.75 7.02
C GLU A 322 4.53 3.99 8.36
N ILE A 323 5.51 4.07 9.27
CA ILE A 323 5.46 3.47 10.61
C ILE A 323 4.17 3.81 11.39
N GLY A 324 3.56 4.97 11.12
CA GLY A 324 2.30 5.40 11.75
C GLY A 324 1.01 4.89 11.10
N ASP A 325 1.11 4.16 9.98
CA ASP A 325 -0.01 3.68 9.17
C ASP A 325 0.11 2.16 8.98
N SER A 326 -0.57 1.41 9.87
CA SER A 326 -0.51 -0.05 9.89
C SER A 326 -1.00 -0.69 8.58
N ASP A 327 -2.01 -0.09 7.92
CA ASP A 327 -2.61 -0.64 6.71
C ASP A 327 -1.63 -0.54 5.52
N LYS A 328 -0.92 0.59 5.40
CA LYS A 328 0.16 0.75 4.43
C LYS A 328 1.35 -0.15 4.70
N VAL A 329 1.74 -0.32 5.97
CA VAL A 329 2.82 -1.23 6.34
C VAL A 329 2.50 -2.66 5.91
N VAL A 330 1.28 -3.14 6.13
CA VAL A 330 0.84 -4.47 5.67
C VAL A 330 0.94 -4.59 4.14
N THR A 331 0.46 -3.57 3.42
CA THR A 331 0.53 -3.52 1.95
C THR A 331 1.98 -3.62 1.45
N TYR A 332 2.90 -2.86 2.04
CA TYR A 332 4.31 -2.88 1.64
C TYR A 332 5.07 -4.12 2.10
N ILE A 333 4.65 -4.79 3.18
CA ILE A 333 5.18 -6.11 3.55
C ILE A 333 4.79 -7.15 2.51
N ALA A 334 3.54 -7.14 2.03
CA ALA A 334 3.11 -8.03 0.96
C ALA A 334 3.93 -7.78 -0.31
N GLU A 335 4.12 -6.52 -0.70
CA GLU A 335 4.98 -6.14 -1.83
C GLU A 335 6.43 -6.63 -1.63
N ALA A 336 7.01 -6.44 -0.44
CA ALA A 336 8.37 -6.89 -0.16
C ALA A 336 8.50 -8.42 -0.33
N ARG A 337 7.49 -9.19 0.12
CA ARG A 337 7.44 -10.64 -0.06
C ARG A 337 7.34 -11.03 -1.54
N GLU A 338 6.55 -10.32 -2.34
CA GLU A 338 6.46 -10.55 -3.79
C GLU A 338 7.77 -10.22 -4.55
N LEU A 339 8.56 -9.29 -4.02
CA LEU A 339 9.93 -9.02 -4.48
C LEU A 339 10.97 -10.05 -3.99
N GLY A 340 10.55 -11.05 -3.21
CA GLY A 340 11.43 -12.08 -2.65
C GLY A 340 12.21 -11.64 -1.41
N LEU A 341 11.79 -10.56 -0.74
CA LEU A 341 12.37 -10.07 0.51
C LEU A 341 11.68 -10.72 1.71
N ARG A 342 12.45 -11.02 2.75
CA ARG A 342 11.94 -11.51 4.04
C ARG A 342 11.87 -10.36 5.02
N VAL A 343 10.66 -10.04 5.46
CA VAL A 343 10.44 -9.11 6.57
C VAL A 343 10.41 -9.90 7.88
N LEU A 344 11.46 -9.74 8.67
CA LEU A 344 11.68 -10.43 9.94
C LEU A 344 11.05 -9.66 11.10
N PRO A 345 10.59 -10.34 12.17
CA PRO A 345 10.15 -9.70 13.40
C PRO A 345 11.21 -8.73 13.97
N PRO A 346 10.79 -7.74 14.79
CA PRO A 346 11.73 -6.85 15.44
C PRO A 346 12.74 -7.64 16.29
N SER A 347 13.88 -7.02 16.59
CA SER A 347 14.88 -7.57 17.50
C SER A 347 15.54 -6.46 18.30
N VAL A 348 15.62 -6.61 19.62
CA VAL A 348 16.37 -5.68 20.48
C VAL A 348 17.87 -5.63 20.13
N ASN A 349 18.39 -6.66 19.46
CA ASN A 349 19.79 -6.79 19.08
C ASN A 349 20.11 -6.27 17.67
N GLN A 350 19.11 -6.13 16.79
CA GLN A 350 19.34 -5.79 15.37
C GLN A 350 18.52 -4.59 14.90
N SER A 351 17.28 -4.43 15.39
CA SER A 351 16.39 -3.37 14.92
C SER A 351 16.83 -1.99 15.40
N GLY A 352 16.66 -0.99 14.54
CA GLY A 352 16.69 0.43 14.89
C GLY A 352 15.29 0.98 15.19
N TRP A 353 15.17 2.32 15.22
CA TRP A 353 13.87 3.00 15.21
C TRP A 353 13.12 2.73 13.90
N LYS A 354 13.81 2.94 12.78
CA LYS A 354 13.35 2.63 11.41
C LYS A 354 13.53 1.14 11.11
N PHE A 355 12.88 0.65 10.05
CA PHE A 355 13.15 -0.68 9.51
C PHE A 355 14.62 -0.76 9.09
N THR A 356 15.24 -1.91 9.34
CA THR A 356 16.70 -2.07 9.19
C THR A 356 16.99 -3.20 8.22
N VAL A 357 17.75 -2.94 7.16
CA VAL A 357 18.20 -4.00 6.27
C VAL A 357 19.34 -4.77 6.98
N THR A 358 19.21 -6.08 7.11
CA THR A 358 20.17 -6.92 7.86
C THR A 358 20.89 -7.96 7.01
N GLY A 359 20.39 -8.23 5.81
CA GLY A 359 21.03 -9.07 4.79
C GLY A 359 20.49 -8.69 3.41
N ASP A 360 21.02 -9.28 2.34
CA ASP A 360 20.68 -8.88 0.95
C ASP A 360 19.18 -8.96 0.63
N ARG A 361 18.47 -9.87 1.30
CA ARG A 361 17.02 -10.06 1.16
C ARG A 361 16.30 -10.13 2.49
N GLU A 362 16.83 -9.46 3.52
CA GLU A 362 16.28 -9.49 4.87
C GLU A 362 16.11 -8.08 5.46
N ILE A 363 14.87 -7.73 5.79
CA ILE A 363 14.51 -6.48 6.44
C ILE A 363 13.99 -6.80 7.85
N ARG A 364 14.60 -6.23 8.88
CA ARG A 364 14.12 -6.27 10.26
C ARG A 364 13.09 -5.19 10.51
N PHE A 365 12.02 -5.57 11.18
CA PHE A 365 11.00 -4.64 11.64
C PHE A 365 11.60 -3.56 12.55
N GLY A 366 11.22 -2.29 12.31
CA GLY A 366 11.65 -1.18 13.15
C GLY A 366 10.96 -1.20 14.52
N LEU A 367 11.69 -0.88 15.58
CA LEU A 367 11.11 -0.82 16.93
C LEU A 367 10.05 0.29 17.04
N GLY A 368 10.15 1.34 16.23
CA GLY A 368 9.21 2.47 16.23
C GLY A 368 7.79 2.10 15.78
N ALA A 369 7.61 0.97 15.10
CA ALA A 369 6.31 0.47 14.68
C ALA A 369 5.62 -0.42 15.73
N VAL A 370 6.26 -0.66 16.89
CA VAL A 370 5.65 -1.39 17.99
C VAL A 370 4.82 -0.44 18.85
N ARG A 371 3.53 -0.71 18.99
CA ARG A 371 2.63 0.09 19.84
C ARG A 371 3.13 0.10 21.29
N ASN A 372 2.86 1.21 21.97
CA ASN A 372 3.32 1.50 23.34
C ASN A 372 4.84 1.72 23.49
N VAL A 373 5.65 1.63 22.43
CA VAL A 373 7.11 1.85 22.51
C VAL A 373 7.44 3.26 22.01
N GLY A 374 7.83 4.14 22.94
CA GLY A 374 8.21 5.51 22.63
C GLY A 374 9.63 5.66 22.09
N ARG A 375 9.91 6.78 21.41
CA ARG A 375 11.24 7.08 20.85
C ARG A 375 12.35 7.08 21.89
N GLY A 376 12.13 7.71 23.04
CA GLY A 376 13.12 7.71 24.13
C GLY A 376 13.45 6.30 24.63
N ALA A 377 12.46 5.40 24.69
CA ALA A 377 12.71 4.01 25.07
C ALA A 377 13.59 3.30 24.03
N ILE A 378 13.35 3.52 22.73
CA ILE A 378 14.14 2.94 21.65
C ILE A 378 15.56 3.49 21.62
N GLU A 379 15.73 4.80 21.82
CA GLU A 379 17.04 5.43 21.93
C GLU A 379 17.82 4.85 23.12
N SER A 380 17.15 4.61 24.26
CA SER A 380 17.74 3.92 25.41
C SER A 380 18.17 2.48 25.08
N ILE A 381 17.34 1.72 24.36
CA ILE A 381 17.65 0.34 23.92
C ILE A 381 18.87 0.33 22.99
N ILE A 382 18.91 1.25 22.02
CA ILE A 382 20.02 1.36 21.08
C ILE A 382 21.30 1.80 21.81
N GLY A 383 21.19 2.74 22.74
CA GLY A 383 22.30 3.19 23.59
C GLY A 383 22.89 2.07 24.45
N GLY A 384 22.04 1.30 25.13
CA GLY A 384 22.47 0.14 25.93
C GLY A 384 23.12 -0.97 25.10
N ARG A 385 22.70 -1.12 23.84
CA ARG A 385 23.32 -2.05 22.86
C ARG A 385 24.68 -1.53 22.38
N ALA A 386 24.79 -0.23 22.09
CA ALA A 386 26.04 0.37 21.67
C ALA A 386 27.10 0.34 22.78
N ALA A 387 26.71 0.53 24.04
CA ALA A 387 27.62 0.52 25.19
C ALA A 387 28.04 -0.88 25.63
N GLY A 388 27.12 -1.86 25.61
CA GLY A 388 27.35 -3.19 26.20
C GLY A 388 27.36 -4.36 25.20
N GLY A 389 27.26 -4.09 23.89
CA GLY A 389 27.09 -5.12 22.86
C GLY A 389 25.69 -5.74 22.89
N THR A 390 25.52 -6.89 22.23
CA THR A 390 24.22 -7.59 22.14
C THR A 390 23.69 -7.99 23.52
N TYR A 391 22.38 -7.87 23.72
CA TYR A 391 21.65 -8.42 24.85
C TYR A 391 21.66 -9.94 24.83
N ARG A 392 22.06 -10.55 25.95
CA ARG A 392 22.15 -12.00 26.15
C ARG A 392 20.93 -12.60 26.85
N SER A 393 20.24 -11.80 27.67
CA SER A 393 19.06 -12.22 28.43
C SER A 393 18.13 -11.03 28.72
N LEU A 394 16.90 -11.31 29.14
CA LEU A 394 15.96 -10.27 29.59
C LEU A 394 16.51 -9.47 30.78
N ARG A 395 17.22 -10.14 31.69
CA ARG A 395 17.88 -9.50 32.84
C ARG A 395 18.95 -8.51 32.38
N ASP A 396 19.82 -8.95 31.49
CA ASP A 396 20.89 -8.15 30.91
C ASP A 396 20.34 -6.93 30.15
N PHE A 397 19.23 -7.10 29.45
CA PHE A 397 18.48 -5.98 28.87
C PHE A 397 18.00 -4.99 29.95
N CYS A 398 17.26 -5.46 30.95
CA CYS A 398 16.70 -4.61 32.00
C CYS A 398 17.77 -3.86 32.82
N GLU A 399 18.97 -4.43 32.99
CA GLU A 399 20.06 -3.79 33.71
C GLU A 399 20.73 -2.64 32.93
N ARG A 400 20.63 -2.65 31.60
CA ARG A 400 21.36 -1.73 30.71
C ARG A 400 20.51 -0.61 30.12
N VAL A 401 19.19 -0.73 30.15
CA VAL A 401 18.26 0.31 29.66
C VAL A 401 17.72 1.18 30.79
N ASP A 402 17.25 2.38 30.45
CA ASP A 402 16.57 3.27 31.39
C ASP A 402 15.14 2.75 31.66
N LEU A 403 14.93 2.17 32.83
CA LEU A 403 13.65 1.57 33.23
C LEU A 403 12.52 2.60 33.42
N ARG A 404 12.82 3.90 33.48
CA ARG A 404 11.80 4.97 33.47
C ARG A 404 11.18 5.12 32.09
N LEU A 405 11.97 4.89 31.03
CA LEU A 405 11.54 4.93 29.64
C LEU A 405 11.05 3.55 29.18
N CYS A 406 11.75 2.49 29.56
CA CYS A 406 11.44 1.09 29.26
C CYS A 406 10.63 0.43 30.39
N HIS A 407 9.49 1.01 30.76
CA HIS A 407 8.63 0.46 31.81
C HIS A 407 7.95 -0.86 31.39
N LYS A 408 7.35 -1.60 32.35
CA LYS A 408 6.74 -2.93 32.14
C LYS A 408 5.96 -3.08 30.83
N ARG A 409 4.99 -2.19 30.57
CA ARG A 409 4.16 -2.22 29.35
C ARG A 409 4.96 -2.11 28.03
N VAL A 410 6.08 -1.38 28.01
CA VAL A 410 6.98 -1.31 26.84
C VAL A 410 7.63 -2.67 26.61
N ILE A 411 8.17 -3.27 27.66
CA ILE A 411 8.85 -4.57 27.57
C ILE A 411 7.87 -5.69 27.21
N GLU A 412 6.66 -5.70 27.79
CA GLU A 412 5.60 -6.63 27.40
C GLU A 412 5.25 -6.51 25.91
N SER A 413 5.15 -5.27 25.41
CA SER A 413 4.86 -5.03 23.98
C SER A 413 6.00 -5.51 23.09
N LEU A 414 7.26 -5.30 23.49
CA LEU A 414 8.44 -5.80 22.79
C LEU A 414 8.53 -7.34 22.80
N ILE A 415 8.21 -7.99 23.93
CA ILE A 415 8.13 -9.46 24.02
C ILE A 415 7.02 -9.97 23.11
N ALA A 416 5.82 -9.39 23.19
CA ALA A 416 4.69 -9.76 22.35
C ALA A 416 4.99 -9.61 20.85
N ALA A 417 5.73 -8.56 20.47
CA ALA A 417 6.17 -8.30 19.10
C ALA A 417 7.27 -9.26 18.60
N GLY A 418 7.88 -10.05 19.49
CA GLY A 418 8.98 -10.96 19.15
C GLY A 418 10.38 -10.35 19.20
N ALA A 419 10.53 -9.15 19.76
CA ALA A 419 11.81 -8.45 19.84
C ALA A 419 12.89 -9.20 20.63
N PHE A 420 12.49 -10.16 21.48
CA PHE A 420 13.36 -10.96 22.33
C PHE A 420 13.50 -12.43 21.88
N ASP A 421 12.91 -12.83 20.74
CA ASP A 421 12.89 -14.24 20.29
C ASP A 421 14.30 -14.81 20.06
N GLN A 422 15.29 -13.94 19.80
CA GLN A 422 16.70 -14.34 19.61
C GLN A 422 17.43 -14.70 20.92
N LEU A 423 16.83 -14.50 22.09
CA LEU A 423 17.46 -14.79 23.39
C LEU A 423 17.33 -16.27 23.81
N GLY A 424 16.81 -17.14 22.93
CA GLY A 424 16.73 -18.59 23.17
C GLY A 424 15.63 -19.03 24.14
N SER A 425 14.72 -18.11 24.52
CA SER A 425 13.60 -18.35 25.43
C SER A 425 12.27 -18.10 24.72
N HIS A 426 11.19 -18.78 25.12
CA HIS A 426 9.88 -18.50 24.50
C HIS A 426 9.17 -17.31 25.17
N ARG A 427 8.31 -16.62 24.41
CA ARG A 427 7.67 -15.36 24.87
C ARG A 427 6.89 -15.51 26.18
N ALA A 428 6.22 -16.64 26.39
CA ALA A 428 5.49 -16.92 27.63
C ALA A 428 6.40 -16.93 28.89
N GLN A 429 7.60 -17.54 28.77
CA GLN A 429 8.63 -17.54 29.82
C GLN A 429 9.08 -16.12 30.14
N LEU A 430 9.33 -15.30 29.11
CA LEU A 430 9.80 -13.93 29.27
C LEU A 430 8.75 -13.04 29.96
N VAL A 431 7.47 -13.19 29.61
CA VAL A 431 6.37 -12.47 30.29
C VAL A 431 6.24 -12.92 31.75
N ALA A 432 6.29 -14.23 32.02
CA ALA A 432 6.19 -14.76 33.38
C ALA A 432 7.37 -14.30 34.28
N ALA A 433 8.56 -14.17 33.72
CA ALA A 433 9.75 -13.72 34.43
C ALA A 433 9.86 -12.20 34.60
N LEU A 434 9.02 -11.41 33.91
CA LEU A 434 9.23 -9.98 33.75
C LEU A 434 9.18 -9.20 35.06
N ASP A 435 8.17 -9.45 35.90
CA ASP A 435 7.98 -8.74 37.17
C ASP A 435 9.16 -8.93 38.13
N VAL A 436 9.62 -10.17 38.27
CA VAL A 436 10.78 -10.51 39.10
C VAL A 436 12.06 -9.89 38.54
N THR A 437 12.23 -9.95 37.21
CA THR A 437 13.42 -9.42 36.54
C THR A 437 13.51 -7.89 36.65
N LEU A 438 12.39 -7.19 36.49
CA LEU A 438 12.32 -5.73 36.63
C LEU A 438 12.64 -5.28 38.05
N ALA A 439 12.05 -5.90 39.07
CA ALA A 439 12.32 -5.57 40.46
C ALA A 439 13.81 -5.75 40.81
N ALA A 440 14.42 -6.84 40.35
CA ALA A 440 15.85 -7.10 40.56
C ALA A 440 16.74 -6.09 39.82
N ALA A 441 16.38 -5.70 38.59
CA ALA A 441 17.13 -4.71 37.83
C ALA A 441 17.05 -3.30 38.44
N GLN A 442 15.86 -2.89 38.92
CA GLN A 442 15.66 -1.62 39.63
C GLN A 442 16.53 -1.52 40.88
N LEU A 443 16.58 -2.58 41.69
CA LEU A 443 17.44 -2.62 42.88
C LEU A 443 18.92 -2.43 42.51
N ARG A 444 19.41 -3.15 41.49
CA ARG A 444 20.81 -3.02 41.03
C ARG A 444 21.13 -1.64 40.45
N GLN A 445 20.20 -1.04 39.70
CA GLN A 445 20.39 0.32 39.17
C GLN A 445 20.47 1.34 40.30
N ALA A 446 19.61 1.23 41.33
CA ALA A 446 19.66 2.08 42.51
C ALA A 446 20.98 1.90 43.30
N GLU A 447 21.45 0.67 43.50
CA GLU A 447 22.74 0.38 44.16
C GLU A 447 23.93 1.02 43.41
N ARG A 448 23.91 1.00 42.07
CA ARG A 448 24.93 1.65 41.23
C ARG A 448 24.87 3.17 41.32
N GLU A 449 23.69 3.78 41.31
CA GLU A 449 23.52 5.24 41.42
C GLU A 449 23.94 5.79 42.78
N VAL A 450 23.73 5.01 43.85
CA VAL A 450 24.14 5.37 45.23
C VAL A 450 25.65 5.17 45.44
N GLY A 451 26.38 4.61 44.45
CA GLY A 451 27.82 4.36 44.56
C GLY A 451 28.17 3.20 45.49
N GLN A 452 27.19 2.36 45.83
CA GLN A 452 27.36 1.20 46.72
C GLN A 452 27.86 -0.04 45.95
N ALA A 453 28.80 0.15 45.02
CA ALA A 453 29.48 -0.97 44.41
C ALA A 453 30.53 -1.52 45.41
N THR A 454 30.32 -2.75 45.89
CA THR A 454 31.33 -3.66 46.45
C THR A 454 32.00 -3.24 47.78
N LEU A 455 31.25 -3.28 48.89
CA LEU A 455 31.82 -3.22 50.26
C LEU A 455 31.61 -4.50 51.09
N PHE A 456 31.02 -5.56 50.49
CA PHE A 456 30.76 -6.85 51.15
C PHE A 456 31.23 -8.07 50.34
N PHE A 457 32.12 -7.88 49.36
CA PHE A 457 32.80 -8.99 48.67
C PHE A 457 34.28 -9.00 49.07
N ASP A 458 34.53 -9.31 50.34
CA ASP A 458 35.85 -9.70 50.82
C ASP A 458 35.71 -11.10 51.44
N ASP A 459 35.74 -12.11 50.56
CA ASP A 459 36.11 -13.47 50.94
C ASP A 459 36.67 -14.20 49.69
N ASP A 460 37.99 -14.05 49.55
CA ASP A 460 39.00 -14.96 49.00
C ASP A 460 38.61 -16.08 48.00
N THR A 461 37.84 -15.76 46.95
CA THR A 461 37.91 -16.47 45.66
C THR A 461 37.75 -15.48 44.52
N GLY A 462 38.87 -15.16 43.85
CA GLY A 462 38.94 -14.23 42.73
C GLY A 462 38.22 -14.73 41.46
N VAL A 463 36.89 -14.64 41.46
CA VAL A 463 36.05 -14.52 40.27
C VAL A 463 34.90 -13.63 40.69
N ALA A 464 34.72 -12.46 40.07
CA ALA A 464 33.46 -11.74 40.17
C ALA A 464 32.39 -12.68 39.61
N ALA A 465 31.73 -13.45 40.48
CA ALA A 465 30.77 -14.44 40.08
C ALA A 465 29.62 -13.69 39.42
N GLU A 466 29.56 -13.74 38.09
CA GLU A 466 28.33 -13.55 37.35
C GLU A 466 27.32 -14.52 37.96
N ARG A 467 26.53 -14.07 38.94
CA ARG A 467 25.44 -14.87 39.50
C ARG A 467 24.58 -15.29 38.32
N GLU A 468 24.62 -16.58 38.00
CA GLU A 468 23.88 -17.15 36.87
C GLU A 468 22.45 -16.59 36.89
N PRO A 469 21.94 -16.15 35.74
CA PRO A 469 20.57 -15.67 35.67
C PRO A 469 19.63 -16.74 36.24
N ALA A 470 18.71 -16.31 37.11
CA ALA A 470 17.71 -17.23 37.64
C ALA A 470 17.04 -17.96 36.47
N PRO A 471 16.84 -19.29 36.57
CA PRO A 471 16.23 -20.05 35.48
C PRO A 471 14.85 -19.45 35.19
N LEU A 472 14.53 -19.35 33.90
CA LEU A 472 13.22 -18.87 33.49
C LEU A 472 12.12 -19.83 33.98
N PRO A 473 10.94 -19.32 34.36
CA PRO A 473 9.84 -20.16 34.82
C PRO A 473 9.44 -21.20 33.77
N ASP A 474 9.28 -22.46 34.17
CA ASP A 474 8.75 -23.48 33.27
C ASP A 474 7.23 -23.28 33.11
N VAL A 475 6.81 -22.75 31.95
CA VAL A 475 5.41 -22.45 31.64
C VAL A 475 5.10 -22.92 30.22
N PRO A 476 3.85 -23.31 29.91
CA PRO A 476 3.49 -23.72 28.56
C PRO A 476 3.79 -22.64 27.51
N VAL A 477 4.28 -23.06 26.35
CA VAL A 477 4.46 -22.18 25.19
C VAL A 477 3.08 -21.69 24.73
N TRP A 478 2.99 -20.40 24.34
CA TRP A 478 1.76 -19.88 23.73
C TRP A 478 1.39 -20.71 22.51
N THR A 479 0.10 -21.00 22.37
CA THR A 479 -0.44 -21.55 21.14
C THR A 479 -0.22 -20.56 19.99
N GLU A 480 -0.24 -21.05 18.74
CA GLU A 480 -0.09 -20.19 17.56
C GLU A 480 -1.13 -19.05 17.56
N ALA A 481 -2.39 -19.37 17.88
CA ALA A 481 -3.47 -18.40 17.95
C ALA A 481 -3.21 -17.31 19.01
N GLU A 482 -2.77 -17.69 20.21
CA GLU A 482 -2.43 -16.73 21.27
C GLU A 482 -1.24 -15.85 20.89
N ARG A 483 -0.20 -16.43 20.27
CA ARG A 483 0.98 -15.68 19.79
C ARG A 483 0.57 -14.65 18.74
N LEU A 484 -0.18 -15.08 17.72
CA LEU A 484 -0.64 -14.22 16.63
C LEU A 484 -1.58 -13.11 17.14
N ALA A 485 -2.49 -13.41 18.07
CA ALA A 485 -3.37 -12.41 18.68
C ALA A 485 -2.57 -11.32 19.42
N LYS A 486 -1.55 -11.71 20.19
CA LYS A 486 -0.66 -10.77 20.89
C LYS A 486 0.21 -9.96 19.93
N GLU A 487 0.69 -10.55 18.84
CA GLU A 487 1.40 -9.81 17.77
C GLU A 487 0.49 -8.75 17.15
N LYS A 488 -0.74 -9.12 16.79
CA LYS A 488 -1.71 -8.20 16.20
C LYS A 488 -2.09 -7.05 17.14
N GLU A 489 -2.18 -7.30 18.44
CA GLU A 489 -2.45 -6.26 19.44
C GLU A 489 -1.40 -5.16 19.40
N VAL A 490 -0.11 -5.53 19.30
CA VAL A 490 1.03 -4.61 19.44
C VAL A 490 1.60 -4.11 18.11
N LEU A 491 1.45 -4.86 17.02
CA LEU A 491 1.92 -4.49 15.68
C LEU A 491 0.79 -4.02 14.76
N GLY A 492 -0.46 -4.38 15.06
CA GLY A 492 -1.63 -4.13 14.22
C GLY A 492 -1.92 -5.23 13.19
N PHE A 493 -0.99 -6.16 12.96
CA PHE A 493 -1.10 -7.25 11.98
C PHE A 493 -0.22 -8.44 12.39
N PHE A 494 -0.30 -9.54 11.64
CA PHE A 494 0.47 -10.76 11.91
C PHE A 494 1.85 -10.76 11.20
N ILE A 495 2.95 -10.87 11.96
CA ILE A 495 4.31 -10.83 11.40
C ILE A 495 4.97 -12.21 11.31
N SER A 496 4.78 -13.05 12.32
CA SER A 496 5.42 -14.38 12.40
C SER A 496 4.73 -15.46 11.56
N GLY A 497 3.56 -15.16 11.01
CA GLY A 497 2.73 -16.05 10.22
C GLY A 497 1.39 -15.39 9.93
N HIS A 498 0.43 -16.14 9.42
CA HIS A 498 -0.94 -15.69 9.19
C HIS A 498 -1.89 -16.87 9.48
N PRO A 499 -3.10 -16.66 10.03
CA PRO A 499 -4.02 -17.78 10.29
C PRO A 499 -4.41 -18.58 9.04
N LEU A 500 -4.30 -17.96 7.85
CA LEU A 500 -4.47 -18.63 6.55
C LEU A 500 -3.27 -19.45 6.09
N ASP A 501 -2.12 -19.42 6.77
CA ASP A 501 -0.92 -20.15 6.34
C ASP A 501 -1.17 -21.65 6.19
N ARG A 502 -1.98 -22.23 7.10
CA ARG A 502 -2.42 -23.63 7.05
C ARG A 502 -3.37 -23.96 5.88
N TYR A 503 -3.92 -22.93 5.23
CA TYR A 503 -4.90 -23.03 4.13
C TYR A 503 -4.37 -22.43 2.83
N ARG A 504 -3.04 -22.30 2.66
CA ARG A 504 -2.45 -21.65 1.48
C ARG A 504 -2.91 -22.28 0.16
N ASP A 505 -2.99 -23.61 0.10
CA ASP A 505 -3.44 -24.32 -1.10
C ASP A 505 -4.91 -24.00 -1.41
N GLU A 506 -5.76 -23.97 -0.38
CA GLU A 506 -7.17 -23.63 -0.50
C GLU A 506 -7.36 -22.16 -0.91
N VAL A 507 -6.57 -21.25 -0.35
CA VAL A 507 -6.59 -19.84 -0.73
C VAL A 507 -6.23 -19.70 -2.22
N ALA A 508 -5.14 -20.31 -2.66
CA ALA A 508 -4.68 -20.27 -4.04
C ALA A 508 -5.67 -20.92 -5.02
N LEU A 509 -6.33 -22.00 -4.59
CA LEU A 509 -7.30 -22.70 -5.41
C LEU A 509 -8.64 -21.98 -5.50
N PHE A 510 -9.21 -21.53 -4.39
CA PHE A 510 -10.60 -21.07 -4.33
C PHE A 510 -10.76 -19.56 -4.41
N SER A 511 -9.76 -18.75 -4.04
CA SER A 511 -9.89 -17.30 -4.06
C SER A 511 -9.80 -16.77 -5.49
N SER A 512 -10.87 -16.12 -5.94
CA SER A 512 -10.88 -15.36 -7.19
C SER A 512 -10.36 -13.92 -7.03
N ARG A 513 -10.40 -13.39 -5.80
CA ARG A 513 -9.92 -12.06 -5.43
C ARG A 513 -9.31 -12.06 -4.04
N SER A 514 -8.42 -11.11 -3.80
CA SER A 514 -7.89 -10.76 -2.48
C SER A 514 -8.65 -9.60 -1.86
N THR A 515 -8.46 -9.37 -0.56
CA THR A 515 -9.04 -8.22 0.17
C THR A 515 -8.69 -6.88 -0.49
N ALA A 516 -7.47 -6.72 -1.01
CA ALA A 516 -7.01 -5.52 -1.70
C ALA A 516 -7.85 -5.16 -2.95
N THR A 517 -8.52 -6.14 -3.57
CA THR A 517 -9.37 -5.93 -4.76
C THR A 517 -10.85 -6.20 -4.47
N LEU A 518 -11.19 -6.50 -3.22
CA LEU A 518 -12.53 -6.87 -2.80
C LEU A 518 -13.50 -5.66 -2.80
N GLU A 519 -13.00 -4.44 -2.67
CA GLU A 519 -13.84 -3.22 -2.79
C GLU A 519 -14.02 -2.75 -4.24
N THR A 520 -13.42 -3.45 -5.21
CA THR A 520 -13.60 -3.13 -6.64
C THR A 520 -14.86 -3.81 -7.16
N TRP A 521 -15.72 -3.11 -7.89
CA TRP A 521 -16.94 -3.71 -8.43
C TRP A 521 -16.65 -4.89 -9.39
N SER A 522 -17.53 -5.89 -9.41
CA SER A 522 -17.49 -7.04 -10.32
C SER A 522 -18.89 -7.35 -10.83
N GLN A 523 -19.00 -7.73 -12.12
CA GLN A 523 -20.23 -8.28 -12.68
C GLN A 523 -20.44 -9.76 -12.30
N HIS A 524 -19.36 -10.47 -11.98
CA HIS A 524 -19.38 -11.89 -11.65
C HIS A 524 -19.30 -12.08 -10.14
N GLN A 525 -19.87 -13.20 -9.67
CA GLN A 525 -19.74 -13.63 -8.28
C GLN A 525 -18.27 -13.84 -7.93
N VAL A 526 -17.88 -13.37 -6.75
CA VAL A 526 -16.50 -13.39 -6.26
C VAL A 526 -16.43 -14.32 -5.05
N THR A 527 -15.35 -15.09 -5.02
CA THR A 527 -14.94 -15.93 -3.91
C THR A 527 -13.62 -15.41 -3.34
N THR A 528 -13.51 -15.33 -2.02
CA THR A 528 -12.29 -14.88 -1.33
C THR A 528 -12.11 -15.64 -0.01
N ALA A 529 -10.91 -16.15 0.22
CA ALA A 529 -10.55 -16.83 1.46
C ALA A 529 -9.96 -15.82 2.46
N VAL A 530 -10.59 -15.71 3.62
CA VAL A 530 -10.28 -14.65 4.60
C VAL A 530 -10.38 -15.16 6.03
N VAL A 531 -9.80 -14.39 6.95
CA VAL A 531 -10.02 -14.50 8.39
C VAL A 531 -10.97 -13.38 8.80
N VAL A 532 -12.03 -13.71 9.54
CA VAL A 532 -12.95 -12.72 10.07
C VAL A 532 -12.32 -12.06 11.29
N THR A 533 -11.93 -10.79 11.20
CA THR A 533 -11.26 -10.09 12.31
C THR A 533 -12.23 -9.42 13.27
N ALA A 534 -13.36 -8.93 12.74
CA ALA A 534 -14.40 -8.30 13.55
C ALA A 534 -15.78 -8.51 12.94
N VAL A 535 -16.78 -8.65 13.81
CA VAL A 535 -18.19 -8.79 13.44
C VAL A 535 -18.98 -7.71 14.18
N THR A 536 -19.49 -6.72 13.44
CA THR A 536 -20.34 -5.66 13.98
C THR A 536 -21.79 -5.91 13.60
N ARG A 537 -22.60 -6.31 14.58
CA ARG A 537 -24.05 -6.49 14.43
C ARG A 537 -24.76 -5.14 14.38
N ARG A 538 -25.68 -4.96 13.44
CA ARG A 538 -26.47 -3.73 13.28
C ARG A 538 -27.92 -4.07 12.98
N ILE A 539 -28.81 -3.16 13.37
CA ILE A 539 -30.23 -3.25 13.06
C ILE A 539 -30.55 -2.31 11.90
N SER A 540 -31.21 -2.82 10.86
CA SER A 540 -31.62 -2.02 9.71
C SER A 540 -32.74 -1.06 10.10
N ARG A 541 -32.53 0.24 9.91
CA ARG A 541 -33.55 1.27 10.18
C ARG A 541 -34.81 1.15 9.29
N LYS A 542 -34.69 0.50 8.13
CA LYS A 542 -35.81 0.33 7.18
C LYS A 542 -36.66 -0.92 7.46
N SER A 543 -36.03 -2.02 7.89
CA SER A 543 -36.71 -3.32 8.03
C SER A 543 -36.78 -3.83 9.48
N GLY A 544 -36.04 -3.23 10.42
CA GLY A 544 -35.89 -3.74 11.78
C GLY A 544 -35.07 -5.04 11.88
N ALA A 545 -34.61 -5.60 10.77
CA ALA A 545 -33.88 -6.85 10.72
C ALA A 545 -32.39 -6.65 11.00
N GLU A 546 -31.78 -7.63 11.66
CA GLU A 546 -30.35 -7.66 12.00
C GLU A 546 -29.51 -8.01 10.77
N TYR A 547 -28.41 -7.28 10.56
CA TYR A 547 -27.39 -7.52 9.55
C TYR A 547 -26.01 -7.36 10.17
N ALA A 548 -24.98 -7.89 9.53
CA ALA A 548 -23.60 -7.77 10.01
C ALA A 548 -22.72 -6.98 9.04
N ARG A 549 -21.82 -6.18 9.60
CA ARG A 549 -20.61 -5.71 8.91
C ARG A 549 -19.43 -6.50 9.42
N LEU A 550 -18.66 -7.06 8.50
CA LEU A 550 -17.48 -7.84 8.78
C LEU A 550 -16.25 -7.00 8.41
N VAL A 551 -15.21 -7.12 9.22
CA VAL A 551 -13.86 -6.75 8.81
C VAL A 551 -13.12 -8.05 8.57
N VAL A 552 -12.65 -8.26 7.35
CA VAL A 552 -12.01 -9.50 6.91
C VAL A 552 -10.57 -9.23 6.50
N GLU A 553 -9.69 -10.20 6.71
CA GLU A 553 -8.26 -10.09 6.44
C GLU A 553 -7.75 -11.29 5.64
N ASP A 554 -6.88 -11.05 4.66
CA ASP A 554 -6.11 -12.08 3.96
C ASP A 554 -4.62 -11.70 3.90
N PHE A 555 -3.84 -12.41 3.09
CA PHE A 555 -2.41 -12.12 2.92
C PHE A 555 -2.09 -10.74 2.33
N HIS A 556 -3.09 -10.02 1.80
CA HIS A 556 -2.94 -8.77 1.07
C HIS A 556 -3.54 -7.56 1.80
N GLY A 557 -4.14 -7.76 2.97
CA GLY A 557 -4.66 -6.66 3.81
C GLY A 557 -6.04 -6.94 4.39
N THR A 558 -6.76 -5.86 4.66
CA THR A 558 -8.10 -5.90 5.27
C THR A 558 -9.14 -5.27 4.35
N ALA A 559 -10.35 -5.81 4.36
CA ALA A 559 -11.50 -5.25 3.63
C ALA A 559 -12.78 -5.31 4.48
N GLU A 560 -13.74 -4.45 4.16
CA GLU A 560 -15.08 -4.54 4.72
C GLU A 560 -15.99 -5.42 3.85
N ALA A 561 -16.82 -6.23 4.50
CA ALA A 561 -17.86 -7.01 3.84
C ALA A 561 -19.19 -6.87 4.59
N ILE A 562 -20.31 -6.95 3.86
CA ILE A 562 -21.66 -6.80 4.43
C ILE A 562 -22.42 -8.10 4.26
N VAL A 563 -23.06 -8.56 5.33
CA VAL A 563 -23.99 -9.69 5.31
C VAL A 563 -25.39 -9.17 5.58
N PHE A 564 -26.25 -9.18 4.55
CA PHE A 564 -27.64 -8.75 4.71
C PHE A 564 -28.47 -9.75 5.53
N PRO A 565 -29.63 -9.34 6.08
CA PRO A 565 -30.37 -10.14 7.05
C PRO A 565 -30.70 -11.58 6.62
N GLU A 566 -31.07 -11.78 5.35
CA GLU A 566 -31.41 -13.11 4.83
C GLU A 566 -30.23 -14.08 4.90
N ALA A 567 -29.03 -13.64 4.51
CA ALA A 567 -27.80 -14.43 4.62
C ALA A 567 -27.32 -14.49 6.08
N TRP A 568 -27.41 -13.40 6.84
CA TRP A 568 -26.94 -13.32 8.23
C TRP A 568 -27.68 -14.31 9.13
N SER A 569 -28.99 -14.46 8.96
CA SER A 569 -29.78 -15.45 9.72
C SER A 569 -29.27 -16.88 9.57
N LYS A 570 -28.70 -17.22 8.40
CA LYS A 570 -28.17 -18.56 8.08
C LYS A 570 -26.70 -18.71 8.47
N LEU A 571 -25.91 -17.66 8.31
CA LEU A 571 -24.45 -17.70 8.44
C LEU A 571 -23.93 -17.23 9.80
N SER A 572 -24.77 -16.66 10.67
CA SER A 572 -24.36 -16.09 11.97
C SER A 572 -23.68 -17.08 12.93
N SER A 573 -23.91 -18.39 12.77
CA SER A 573 -23.23 -19.44 13.54
C SER A 573 -21.83 -19.78 13.02
N VAL A 574 -21.58 -19.54 11.73
CA VAL A 574 -20.31 -19.83 11.04
C VAL A 574 -19.40 -18.60 11.07
N ILE A 575 -19.98 -17.41 10.89
CA ILE A 575 -19.25 -16.14 10.85
C ILE A 575 -19.01 -15.65 12.29
N VAL A 576 -17.90 -16.10 12.85
CA VAL A 576 -17.40 -15.67 14.16
C VAL A 576 -16.01 -15.03 14.02
N PRO A 577 -15.60 -14.15 14.95
CA PRO A 577 -14.24 -13.65 14.99
C PRO A 577 -13.20 -14.78 14.99
N ASP A 578 -12.08 -14.56 14.31
CA ASP A 578 -10.95 -15.46 14.08
C ASP A 578 -11.24 -16.71 13.24
N ALA A 579 -12.45 -16.86 12.69
CA ALA A 579 -12.77 -17.94 11.77
C ALA A 579 -12.13 -17.73 10.39
N ALA A 580 -11.50 -18.78 9.86
CA ALA A 580 -10.94 -18.82 8.51
C ALA A 580 -12.00 -19.37 7.53
N LEU A 581 -12.55 -18.51 6.69
CA LEU A 581 -13.72 -18.78 5.85
C LEU A 581 -13.43 -18.50 4.37
N LEU A 582 -14.01 -19.31 3.50
CA LEU A 582 -14.22 -18.97 2.10
C LEU A 582 -15.55 -18.22 1.99
N LEU A 583 -15.48 -16.92 1.69
CA LEU A 583 -16.67 -16.11 1.45
C LEU A 583 -17.01 -16.10 -0.04
N THR A 584 -18.29 -16.30 -0.34
CA THR A 584 -18.84 -16.14 -1.68
C THR A 584 -19.85 -15.01 -1.68
N GLY A 585 -19.75 -14.11 -2.65
CA GLY A 585 -20.59 -12.93 -2.67
C GLY A 585 -20.61 -12.20 -4.00
N SER A 586 -21.39 -11.13 -4.04
CA SER A 586 -21.59 -10.33 -5.26
C SER A 586 -21.62 -8.83 -4.95
N TYR A 587 -21.71 -8.02 -6.01
CA TYR A 587 -21.83 -6.58 -5.92
C TYR A 587 -23.16 -6.14 -6.54
N SER A 588 -23.78 -5.11 -5.97
CA SER A 588 -24.97 -4.51 -6.55
C SER A 588 -24.62 -3.84 -7.88
N SER A 589 -25.47 -4.01 -8.89
CA SER A 589 -25.31 -3.35 -10.20
C SER A 589 -25.39 -1.83 -10.12
N ARG A 590 -25.95 -1.29 -9.03
CA ARG A 590 -26.06 0.16 -8.78
C ARG A 590 -24.73 0.78 -8.38
N ASP A 591 -23.82 -0.01 -7.82
CA ASP A 591 -22.54 0.46 -7.27
C ASP A 591 -21.44 0.42 -8.35
N ARG A 592 -21.84 0.26 -9.62
CA ARG A 592 -20.93 0.20 -10.77
C ARG A 592 -20.33 1.59 -11.01
N GLY A 593 -19.02 1.69 -10.83
CA GLY A 593 -18.27 2.94 -11.00
C GLY A 593 -18.11 3.75 -9.71
N GLU A 594 -18.54 3.21 -8.56
CA GLU A 594 -18.13 3.75 -7.27
C GLU A 594 -16.67 3.42 -6.98
N ASP A 595 -15.98 4.33 -6.29
CA ASP A 595 -14.58 4.14 -5.89
C ASP A 595 -14.40 2.95 -4.92
N ARG A 596 -15.44 2.64 -4.13
CA ARG A 596 -15.50 1.49 -3.21
C ARG A 596 -16.88 0.86 -3.24
N ALA A 597 -17.01 -0.24 -3.98
CA ALA A 597 -18.24 -1.00 -4.04
C ALA A 597 -18.31 -1.97 -2.84
N PRO A 598 -19.39 -1.96 -2.04
CA PRO A 598 -19.53 -2.86 -0.90
C PRO A 598 -19.66 -4.31 -1.35
N PHE A 599 -18.76 -5.18 -0.87
CA PHE A 599 -18.87 -6.61 -1.10
C PHE A 599 -19.97 -7.22 -0.22
N VAL A 600 -20.95 -7.86 -0.86
CA VAL A 600 -22.09 -8.48 -0.19
C VAL A 600 -21.89 -9.98 -0.10
N VAL A 601 -21.76 -10.49 1.12
CA VAL A 601 -21.59 -11.93 1.37
C VAL A 601 -22.94 -12.62 1.24
N GLU A 602 -22.99 -13.65 0.39
CA GLU A 602 -24.15 -14.49 0.13
C GLU A 602 -24.01 -15.86 0.79
N ASP A 603 -22.79 -16.38 0.84
CA ASP A 603 -22.46 -17.68 1.43
C ASP A 603 -21.07 -17.65 2.11
N ALA A 604 -20.90 -18.48 3.14
CA ALA A 604 -19.64 -18.61 3.87
C ALA A 604 -19.41 -20.06 4.30
N GLN A 605 -18.26 -20.61 3.95
CA GLN A 605 -17.87 -21.98 4.31
C GLN A 605 -16.52 -21.98 5.04
N PRO A 606 -16.34 -22.75 6.12
CA PRO A 606 -15.03 -22.93 6.75
C PRO A 606 -14.00 -23.51 5.77
N LEU A 607 -12.80 -22.92 5.72
CA LEU A 607 -11.72 -23.43 4.86
C LEU A 607 -11.30 -24.85 5.23
N ALA A 608 -11.39 -25.19 6.52
CA ALA A 608 -11.14 -26.53 7.04
C ALA A 608 -12.02 -27.61 6.40
N ASP A 609 -13.21 -27.26 5.91
CA ASP A 609 -14.18 -28.21 5.36
C ASP A 609 -13.98 -28.48 3.86
N LEU A 610 -13.13 -27.71 3.17
CA LEU A 610 -12.95 -27.84 1.71
C LEU A 610 -12.25 -29.14 1.31
N LYS A 611 -11.19 -29.54 2.03
CA LYS A 611 -10.49 -30.82 1.80
C LYS A 611 -11.38 -32.02 2.19
N PRO A 612 -11.95 -32.10 3.41
CA PRO A 612 -12.85 -33.18 3.79
C PRO A 612 -14.12 -33.27 2.94
N GLY A 613 -14.62 -32.13 2.44
CA GLY A 613 -15.78 -32.06 1.56
C GLY A 613 -15.53 -32.54 0.13
N GLY A 614 -14.30 -32.93 -0.22
CA GLY A 614 -13.93 -33.40 -1.57
C GLY A 614 -13.95 -32.30 -2.63
N ALA A 615 -13.89 -31.02 -2.22
CA ALA A 615 -13.81 -29.89 -3.14
C ALA A 615 -12.42 -29.74 -3.78
N VAL A 616 -11.39 -30.29 -3.11
CA VAL A 616 -10.01 -30.35 -3.57
C VAL A 616 -9.73 -31.73 -4.15
N ALA A 617 -8.98 -31.78 -5.24
CA ALA A 617 -8.55 -32.98 -5.93
C ALA A 617 -7.04 -32.97 -6.15
N VAL A 618 -6.45 -34.15 -6.35
CA VAL A 618 -5.04 -34.28 -6.77
C VAL A 618 -5.00 -34.53 -8.26
N GLU A 619 -4.18 -33.78 -8.97
CA GLU A 619 -3.89 -33.96 -10.38
C GLU A 619 -2.45 -34.42 -10.57
N LEU A 620 -2.30 -35.55 -11.25
CA LEU A 620 -1.03 -36.16 -11.61
C LEU A 620 -0.77 -35.88 -13.09
N ALA A 621 0.13 -34.95 -13.37
CA ALA A 621 0.46 -34.50 -14.72
C ALA A 621 1.68 -35.24 -15.26
N TRP A 622 1.52 -35.99 -16.35
CA TRP A 622 2.60 -36.73 -16.99
C TRP A 622 3.38 -35.86 -17.99
N GLU A 623 4.65 -36.19 -18.22
CA GLU A 623 5.45 -35.53 -19.24
C GLU A 623 4.82 -35.66 -20.64
N PRO A 624 4.81 -34.59 -21.44
CA PRO A 624 4.29 -34.64 -22.80
C PRO A 624 4.97 -35.73 -23.64
N GLY A 625 4.16 -36.57 -24.31
CA GLY A 625 4.65 -37.62 -25.20
C GLY A 625 5.18 -38.88 -24.50
N LYS A 626 5.33 -38.89 -23.16
CA LYS A 626 5.58 -40.11 -22.39
C LYS A 626 4.29 -40.57 -21.72
N GLY A 627 3.86 -41.79 -22.03
CA GLY A 627 2.73 -42.42 -21.34
C GLY A 627 3.14 -42.91 -19.94
N PRO A 628 2.17 -43.21 -19.07
CA PRO A 628 2.46 -43.79 -17.76
C PRO A 628 3.13 -45.16 -17.91
N ASP A 629 4.37 -45.29 -17.46
CA ASP A 629 5.00 -46.61 -17.36
C ASP A 629 4.33 -47.42 -16.24
N ARG A 630 4.30 -48.74 -16.42
CA ARG A 630 3.52 -49.64 -15.55
C ARG A 630 4.02 -49.67 -14.11
N GLU A 631 5.31 -49.43 -13.91
CA GLU A 631 5.94 -49.44 -12.59
C GLU A 631 5.55 -48.19 -11.80
N THR A 632 5.74 -47.00 -12.38
CA THR A 632 5.31 -45.72 -11.77
C THR A 632 3.81 -45.69 -11.55
N ALA A 633 3.00 -46.12 -12.53
CA ALA A 633 1.54 -46.18 -12.36
C ALA A 633 1.12 -47.15 -11.24
N GLY A 634 1.83 -48.27 -11.09
CA GLY A 634 1.62 -49.22 -9.99
C GLY A 634 1.96 -48.63 -8.62
N ALA A 635 3.09 -47.93 -8.51
CA ALA A 635 3.51 -47.25 -7.29
C ALA A 635 2.53 -46.15 -6.87
N LEU A 636 2.08 -45.31 -7.82
CA LEU A 636 1.08 -44.27 -7.58
C LEU A 636 -0.26 -44.87 -7.15
N ALA A 637 -0.71 -45.95 -7.80
CA ALA A 637 -1.94 -46.63 -7.44
C ALA A 637 -1.87 -47.23 -6.02
N ALA A 638 -0.72 -47.80 -5.63
CA ALA A 638 -0.50 -48.32 -4.28
C ALA A 638 -0.52 -47.20 -3.23
N LEU A 639 0.12 -46.06 -3.50
CA LEU A 639 0.08 -44.88 -2.64
C LEU A 639 -1.35 -44.34 -2.48
N CYS A 640 -2.10 -44.19 -3.58
CA CYS A 640 -3.49 -43.76 -3.51
C CYS A 640 -4.38 -44.76 -2.75
N ALA A 641 -4.15 -46.07 -2.91
CA ALA A 641 -4.90 -47.09 -2.19
C ALA A 641 -4.61 -47.11 -0.68
N ALA A 642 -3.39 -46.75 -0.28
CA ALA A 642 -2.98 -46.70 1.13
C ALA A 642 -3.55 -45.49 1.90
N HIS A 643 -4.01 -44.46 1.18
CA HIS A 643 -4.56 -43.23 1.77
C HIS A 643 -5.99 -42.95 1.28
N PRO A 644 -6.99 -43.80 1.61
CA PRO A 644 -8.36 -43.61 1.16
C PRO A 644 -9.00 -42.36 1.77
N GLY A 645 -9.71 -41.56 0.97
CA GLY A 645 -10.39 -40.36 1.45
C GLY A 645 -11.32 -39.74 0.39
N PRO A 646 -11.81 -38.51 0.61
CA PRO A 646 -12.87 -37.92 -0.22
C PRO A 646 -12.38 -37.21 -1.50
N ALA A 647 -11.07 -36.93 -1.63
CA ALA A 647 -10.55 -36.15 -2.75
C ALA A 647 -10.41 -37.00 -4.02
N PRO A 648 -10.97 -36.59 -5.17
CA PRO A 648 -10.78 -37.33 -6.40
C PRO A 648 -9.35 -37.20 -6.92
N VAL A 649 -8.88 -38.22 -7.63
CA VAL A 649 -7.59 -38.20 -8.33
C VAL A 649 -7.83 -38.01 -9.83
N PHE A 650 -7.15 -37.03 -10.41
CA PHE A 650 -7.11 -36.78 -11.85
C PHE A 650 -5.73 -37.11 -12.40
N VAL A 651 -5.71 -37.53 -13.66
CA VAL A 651 -4.51 -37.77 -14.44
C VAL A 651 -4.56 -36.84 -15.65
N GLN A 652 -3.59 -35.94 -15.75
CA GLN A 652 -3.42 -35.07 -16.90
C GLN A 652 -2.32 -35.65 -17.80
N TRP A 653 -2.61 -35.79 -19.08
CA TRP A 653 -1.64 -36.24 -20.08
C TRP A 653 -1.72 -35.36 -21.33
N SER A 654 -0.58 -35.13 -21.98
CA SER A 654 -0.50 -34.43 -23.27
C SER A 654 0.33 -35.23 -24.27
N ASP A 655 -0.07 -35.19 -25.53
CA ASP A 655 0.68 -35.79 -26.63
C ASP A 655 1.88 -34.96 -27.10
N GLY A 656 2.06 -33.75 -26.54
CA GLY A 656 3.11 -32.80 -26.96
C GLY A 656 2.82 -32.02 -28.24
N ASN A 657 1.73 -32.33 -28.94
CA ASN A 657 1.28 -31.69 -30.18
C ASN A 657 -0.01 -30.87 -29.99
N GLY A 658 -0.36 -30.56 -28.75
CA GLY A 658 -1.49 -29.69 -28.38
C GLY A 658 -2.75 -30.44 -27.94
N VAL A 659 -2.78 -31.77 -27.93
CA VAL A 659 -3.87 -32.53 -27.32
C VAL A 659 -3.56 -32.73 -25.84
N THR A 660 -4.52 -32.36 -24.99
CA THR A 660 -4.46 -32.56 -23.53
C THR A 660 -5.69 -33.31 -23.08
N ALA A 661 -5.52 -34.39 -22.31
CA ALA A 661 -6.59 -35.14 -21.69
C ALA A 661 -6.49 -35.05 -20.16
N ARG A 662 -7.63 -34.77 -19.51
CA ARG A 662 -7.78 -34.81 -18.04
C ARG A 662 -8.74 -35.94 -17.71
N LEU A 663 -8.22 -37.00 -17.08
CA LEU A 663 -8.95 -38.23 -16.80
C LEU A 663 -9.17 -38.38 -15.30
N ARG A 664 -10.41 -38.63 -14.86
CA ARG A 664 -10.71 -38.91 -13.45
C ARG A 664 -10.48 -40.39 -13.16
N ALA A 665 -9.69 -40.70 -12.14
CA ALA A 665 -9.55 -42.06 -11.64
C ALA A 665 -10.89 -42.52 -11.03
N GLN A 666 -11.45 -43.62 -11.54
CA GLN A 666 -12.72 -44.16 -11.04
C GLN A 666 -12.58 -44.92 -9.72
N ARG A 667 -11.39 -45.50 -9.48
CA ARG A 667 -11.14 -46.42 -8.35
C ARG A 667 -10.52 -45.77 -7.13
N PHE A 668 -10.04 -44.54 -7.27
CA PHE A 668 -9.24 -43.89 -6.24
C PHE A 668 -9.87 -42.56 -5.84
N GLN A 669 -10.14 -42.45 -4.55
CA GLN A 669 -10.36 -41.20 -3.85
C GLN A 669 -9.46 -41.23 -2.63
N VAL A 670 -8.79 -40.11 -2.36
CA VAL A 670 -7.67 -40.08 -1.44
C VAL A 670 -7.86 -39.04 -0.34
N GLU A 671 -7.21 -39.26 0.80
CA GLU A 671 -7.07 -38.27 1.85
C GLU A 671 -5.85 -37.39 1.54
N LEU A 672 -6.05 -36.08 1.47
CA LEU A 672 -5.00 -35.11 1.18
C LEU A 672 -4.13 -34.85 2.40
N SER A 673 -3.30 -35.84 2.74
CA SER A 673 -2.28 -35.76 3.79
C SER A 673 -0.92 -35.35 3.19
N GLU A 674 -0.06 -34.74 4.01
CA GLU A 674 1.31 -34.43 3.61
C GLU A 674 2.07 -35.69 3.20
N ALA A 675 1.90 -36.80 3.94
CA ALA A 675 2.52 -38.08 3.62
C ALA A 675 2.17 -38.59 2.22
N LEU A 676 0.91 -38.47 1.80
CA LEU A 676 0.50 -38.83 0.44
C LEU A 676 1.14 -37.91 -0.60
N LEU A 677 1.10 -36.58 -0.37
CA LEU A 677 1.64 -35.62 -1.33
C LEU A 677 3.15 -35.77 -1.50
N GLU A 678 3.90 -35.97 -0.42
CA GLU A 678 5.33 -36.25 -0.47
C GLU A 678 5.62 -37.56 -1.20
N GLY A 679 4.87 -38.63 -0.91
CA GLY A 679 5.00 -39.91 -1.59
C GLY A 679 4.77 -39.79 -3.09
N LEU A 680 3.70 -39.10 -3.52
CA LEU A 680 3.39 -38.87 -4.93
C LEU A 680 4.47 -38.02 -5.61
N ARG A 681 4.95 -36.95 -4.95
CA ARG A 681 6.01 -36.07 -5.46
C ARG A 681 7.36 -36.77 -5.53
N GLY A 682 7.64 -37.72 -4.65
CA GLY A 682 8.85 -38.55 -4.70
C GLY A 682 8.89 -39.46 -5.93
N VAL A 683 7.72 -39.86 -6.45
CA VAL A 683 7.58 -40.76 -7.59
C VAL A 683 7.51 -40.01 -8.93
N LEU A 684 6.69 -38.94 -9.03
CA LEU A 684 6.48 -38.17 -10.27
C LEU A 684 7.30 -36.88 -10.38
N GLY A 685 7.85 -36.39 -9.26
CA GLY A 685 8.43 -35.05 -9.16
C GLY A 685 7.44 -33.99 -8.66
N ALA A 686 7.95 -32.95 -8.00
CA ALA A 686 7.14 -31.92 -7.35
C ALA A 686 6.24 -31.13 -8.32
N GLU A 687 6.73 -30.84 -9.52
CA GLU A 687 6.03 -30.06 -10.56
C GLU A 687 4.83 -30.79 -11.19
N GLN A 688 4.82 -32.12 -11.08
CA GLN A 688 3.85 -33.02 -11.70
C GLN A 688 2.68 -33.39 -10.79
N VAL A 689 2.74 -33.05 -9.50
CA VAL A 689 1.67 -33.31 -8.53
C VAL A 689 1.06 -31.98 -8.09
N ARG A 690 -0.17 -31.73 -8.53
CA ARG A 690 -0.88 -30.47 -8.30
C ARG A 690 -2.15 -30.70 -7.51
N LEU A 691 -2.48 -29.79 -6.61
CA LEU A 691 -3.83 -29.70 -6.08
C LEU A 691 -4.67 -28.87 -7.03
N VAL A 692 -5.90 -29.29 -7.28
CA VAL A 692 -6.83 -28.64 -8.21
C VAL A 692 -8.24 -28.65 -7.64
N ARG A 693 -9.13 -27.81 -8.17
CA ARG A 693 -10.56 -27.92 -7.86
C ARG A 693 -11.11 -29.24 -8.42
N ALA A 694 -11.93 -29.91 -7.64
CA ALA A 694 -12.57 -31.17 -8.03
C ALA A 694 -13.65 -31.02 -9.12
N LYS A 695 -14.14 -29.80 -9.31
CA LYS A 695 -15.14 -29.42 -10.33
C LYS A 695 -14.49 -28.72 -11.51
#